data_AF-A0A916VMB1-F1
#
_entry.id   AF-A0A916VMB1-F1
#
_cell.length_a   1.000
_cell.length_b   1.000
_cell.length_c   1.000
_cell.angle_alpha   90.00
_cell.angle_beta   90.00
_cell.angle_gamma   90.00
#
_symmetry.space_group_name_H-M   'P 1'
#
loop_
_entity.id
_entity.type
_entity.pdbx_description
1 polymer ?
#
loop_
_entity_poly.entity_id
_entity_poly.type
_entity_poly.pdbx_seq_one_letter_code
_entity_poly.pdbx_strand_id
1 'polypeptide(L)'
;MLWATAFGLAFGAAILVKQTTIFFLFIPLLSIGINILRKRQWQKLIQLIFSLCLSIAIFYPWARTNWLLMLTAGKRATVDSAIAEGDPNLLSLDAWLYYWKLLPYHVSLPLLIIPIGGLIFYFIRSFKKQDKFSSNYLHSCRWLAIFLIGGYLICSLNINKDFRYTLPLLPVLSILLAFGLMQFPIKVGKQIRWFTIGLAIILMLLNLWPVGGIFFRKISAWLSPGGVYYAHLGKEWPHQKVIAEIVKTDPYLRSTLGVLPSTPEINQHNLNYYGALQNLQVYGRQVGTNLKQVPQDVRSLSWFVTKTNDQGSIKRIKKAQAAIVNIIEQNPNFQLQKSWQLPDNSNLNLYHNQFLPVEVHPLNKPQEKVKLDYVILSPKIRPGVPIPITYKWSGSWQELQSGLVLLTYRRENIAIPTVTKYIYNPPKSPLQRGTLNVPPLQRGYKTVSHRLKNCCINQPQFQQLVSDNISEKSITSFIHDRAIGMGSLYPGLSPANKSEVGFEIIERIGMLPPANISSGNYILEATYLNRKTGETYPIPIQPPVRVEIDPQAEILPAPELDLVTQLRMWGQKLPLGIKGLETVFEEVGRVNQYDPVQDYTKQAEKTLAYRLQQDPNNLELLYGLSLARVLQQDADGAIAALTRVTELDSQNPFAYAYLAFVYLYNLNPGAAEIALKSALELDPTQPEIRALNGVAALMQGNVFKAWRYLK
;
A
#
# COMPACT_ATOMS: atom_id res chain seq x y z
N MET A 1 -23.44 -24.18 -25.94
CA MET A 1 -23.57 -23.15 -24.88
C MET A 1 -22.96 -23.58 -23.55
N LEU A 2 -23.18 -24.81 -23.07
CA LEU A 2 -22.61 -25.30 -21.81
C LEU A 2 -21.08 -25.09 -21.70
N TRP A 3 -20.30 -25.53 -22.69
CA TRP A 3 -18.84 -25.35 -22.69
C TRP A 3 -18.38 -23.89 -22.76
N ALA A 4 -19.10 -23.04 -23.49
CA ALA A 4 -18.80 -21.61 -23.54
C ALA A 4 -19.05 -20.94 -22.18
N THR A 5 -20.11 -21.36 -21.49
CA THR A 5 -20.43 -20.91 -20.13
C THR A 5 -19.35 -21.36 -19.15
N ALA A 6 -19.01 -22.66 -19.15
CA ALA A 6 -17.95 -23.21 -18.30
C ALA A 6 -16.60 -22.53 -18.54
N PHE A 7 -16.23 -22.29 -19.80
CA PHE A 7 -15.02 -21.55 -20.14
C PHE A 7 -15.07 -20.11 -19.62
N GLY A 8 -16.18 -19.38 -19.82
CA GLY A 8 -16.32 -18.02 -19.32
C GLY A 8 -16.23 -17.92 -17.79
N LEU A 9 -16.86 -18.86 -17.07
CA LEU A 9 -16.76 -18.96 -15.62
C LEU A 9 -15.31 -19.21 -15.16
N ALA A 10 -14.66 -20.21 -15.76
CA ALA A 10 -13.30 -20.60 -15.41
C ALA A 10 -12.28 -19.51 -15.77
N PHE A 11 -12.43 -18.84 -16.92
CA PHE A 11 -11.51 -17.79 -17.35
C PHE A 11 -11.63 -16.55 -16.47
N GLY A 12 -12.85 -16.12 -16.13
CA GLY A 12 -13.06 -15.03 -15.16
C GLY A 12 -12.47 -15.35 -13.78
N ALA A 13 -12.70 -16.56 -13.26
CA ALA A 13 -12.11 -17.00 -11.99
C ALA A 13 -10.57 -17.07 -12.06
N ALA A 14 -10.00 -17.55 -13.17
CA ALA A 14 -8.55 -17.63 -13.33
C ALA A 14 -7.88 -16.25 -13.36
N ILE A 15 -8.52 -15.22 -13.94
CA ILE A 15 -8.04 -13.83 -13.89
C ILE A 15 -8.03 -13.31 -12.45
N LEU A 16 -9.06 -13.61 -11.66
CA LEU A 16 -9.14 -13.24 -10.24
C LEU A 16 -8.05 -13.91 -9.39
N VAL A 17 -7.71 -15.17 -9.70
CA VAL A 17 -6.61 -15.89 -9.02
C VAL A 17 -5.25 -15.34 -9.45
N LYS A 18 -5.04 -15.15 -10.76
CA LYS A 18 -3.77 -14.66 -11.31
C LYS A 18 -3.98 -13.97 -12.66
N GLN A 19 -3.80 -12.66 -12.67
CA GLN A 19 -4.00 -11.81 -13.85
C GLN A 19 -3.11 -12.21 -15.04
N THR A 20 -1.93 -12.78 -14.78
CA THR A 20 -1.01 -13.28 -15.82
C THR A 20 -1.58 -14.44 -16.63
N THR A 21 -2.73 -15.01 -16.24
CA THR A 21 -3.46 -15.99 -17.06
C THR A 21 -3.73 -15.47 -18.47
N ILE A 22 -3.96 -14.16 -18.61
CA ILE A 22 -4.15 -13.52 -19.92
C ILE A 22 -2.94 -13.75 -20.83
N PHE A 23 -1.72 -13.65 -20.30
CA PHE A 23 -0.49 -13.84 -21.08
C PHE A 23 -0.39 -15.24 -21.69
N PHE A 24 -0.86 -16.25 -20.96
CA PHE A 24 -0.86 -17.63 -21.41
C PHE A 24 -1.96 -17.92 -22.44
N LEU A 25 -3.17 -17.38 -22.25
CA LEU A 25 -4.33 -17.67 -23.11
C LEU A 25 -4.49 -16.72 -24.30
N PHE A 26 -3.76 -15.60 -24.34
CA PHE A 26 -3.90 -14.58 -25.38
C PHE A 26 -3.72 -15.15 -26.80
N ILE A 27 -2.59 -15.82 -27.08
CA ILE A 27 -2.29 -16.35 -28.42
C ILE A 27 -3.26 -17.48 -28.82
N PRO A 28 -3.57 -18.48 -27.97
CA PRO A 28 -4.60 -19.47 -28.26
C PRO A 28 -5.97 -18.86 -28.57
N LEU A 29 -6.43 -17.88 -27.79
CA LEU A 29 -7.72 -17.22 -27.99
C LEU A 29 -7.72 -16.38 -29.28
N LEU A 30 -6.64 -15.67 -29.57
CA LEU A 30 -6.48 -14.92 -30.82
C LEU A 30 -6.53 -15.86 -32.03
N SER A 31 -5.83 -17.00 -31.96
CA SER A 31 -5.85 -18.01 -33.02
C SER A 31 -7.25 -18.59 -33.26
N ILE A 32 -8.00 -18.89 -32.19
CA ILE A 32 -9.40 -19.32 -32.27
C ILE A 32 -10.24 -18.23 -32.94
N GLY A 33 -10.13 -16.97 -32.49
CA GLY A 33 -10.88 -15.84 -33.04
C GLY A 33 -10.65 -15.63 -34.53
N ILE A 34 -9.38 -15.62 -34.96
CA ILE A 34 -9.01 -15.50 -36.39
C ILE A 34 -9.58 -16.65 -37.21
N ASN A 35 -9.50 -17.89 -36.71
CA ASN A 35 -10.01 -19.06 -37.42
C ASN A 35 -11.54 -19.05 -37.54
N ILE A 36 -12.25 -18.63 -36.48
CA ILE A 36 -13.71 -18.46 -36.48
C ILE A 36 -14.13 -17.42 -37.53
N LEU A 37 -13.45 -16.27 -37.57
CA LEU A 37 -13.73 -15.19 -38.53
C LEU A 37 -13.44 -15.64 -39.96
N ARG A 38 -12.28 -16.25 -40.21
CA ARG A 38 -11.88 -16.75 -41.53
C ARG A 38 -12.86 -17.80 -42.07
N LYS A 39 -13.39 -18.67 -41.20
CA LYS A 39 -14.37 -19.70 -41.56
C LYS A 39 -15.83 -19.23 -41.46
N ARG A 40 -16.06 -17.95 -41.14
CA ARG A 40 -17.40 -17.35 -40.97
C ARG A 40 -18.31 -18.13 -40.02
N GLN A 41 -17.76 -18.65 -38.92
CA GLN A 41 -18.49 -19.47 -37.94
C GLN A 41 -19.20 -18.60 -36.89
N TRP A 42 -20.22 -17.84 -37.31
CA TRP A 42 -20.92 -16.85 -36.48
C TRP A 42 -21.44 -17.39 -35.14
N GLN A 43 -21.97 -18.62 -35.13
CA GLN A 43 -22.44 -19.24 -33.88
C GLN A 43 -21.31 -19.42 -32.85
N LYS A 44 -20.10 -19.79 -33.29
CA LYS A 44 -18.94 -19.92 -32.40
C LYS A 44 -18.40 -18.55 -31.99
N LEU A 45 -18.51 -17.55 -32.86
CA LEU A 45 -18.17 -16.17 -32.51
C LEU A 45 -19.06 -15.66 -31.38
N ILE A 46 -20.38 -15.88 -31.48
CA ILE A 46 -21.34 -15.54 -30.42
C ILE A 46 -21.00 -16.28 -29.12
N GLN A 47 -20.67 -17.57 -29.19
CA GLN A 47 -20.25 -18.35 -28.01
C GLN A 47 -18.97 -17.78 -27.36
N LEU A 48 -17.98 -17.40 -28.18
CA LEU A 48 -16.74 -16.81 -27.68
C LEU A 48 -17.01 -15.44 -27.03
N ILE A 49 -17.76 -14.55 -27.70
CA ILE A 49 -18.15 -13.25 -27.15
C ILE A 49 -18.91 -13.42 -25.84
N PHE A 50 -19.92 -14.30 -25.81
CA PHE A 50 -20.68 -14.61 -24.60
C PHE A 50 -19.75 -15.06 -23.45
N SER A 51 -18.81 -15.97 -23.73
CA SER A 51 -17.88 -16.46 -22.71
C SER A 51 -16.94 -15.36 -22.18
N LEU A 52 -16.50 -14.43 -23.04
CA LEU A 52 -15.65 -13.30 -22.65
C LEU A 52 -16.45 -12.28 -21.85
N CYS A 53 -17.69 -11.97 -22.24
CA CYS A 53 -18.60 -11.12 -21.47
C CYS A 53 -18.89 -11.72 -20.09
N LEU A 54 -19.12 -13.03 -20.01
CA LEU A 54 -19.30 -13.73 -18.74
C LEU A 54 -18.04 -13.66 -17.87
N SER A 55 -16.85 -13.81 -18.48
CA SER A 55 -15.58 -13.66 -17.76
C SER A 55 -15.44 -12.26 -17.18
N ILE A 56 -15.75 -11.22 -17.97
CA ILE A 56 -15.75 -9.82 -17.53
C ILE A 56 -16.73 -9.62 -16.38
N ALA A 57 -17.95 -10.14 -16.46
CA ALA A 57 -18.93 -10.02 -15.38
C ALA A 57 -18.41 -10.59 -14.04
N ILE A 58 -17.56 -11.61 -14.07
CA ILE A 58 -16.97 -12.23 -12.88
C ILE A 58 -15.85 -11.37 -12.28
N PHE A 59 -14.88 -10.95 -13.09
CA PHE A 59 -13.70 -10.25 -12.54
C PHE A 59 -13.88 -8.73 -12.42
N TYR A 60 -14.84 -8.14 -13.15
CA TYR A 60 -15.05 -6.70 -13.21
C TYR A 60 -15.34 -6.05 -11.86
N PRO A 61 -16.15 -6.60 -10.94
CA PRO A 61 -16.37 -5.96 -9.63
C PRO A 61 -15.07 -5.73 -8.85
N TRP A 62 -14.18 -6.73 -8.88
CA TRP A 62 -12.87 -6.63 -8.26
C TRP A 62 -11.96 -5.65 -9.02
N ALA A 63 -11.91 -5.76 -10.36
CA ALA A 63 -11.09 -4.88 -11.18
C ALA A 63 -11.53 -3.41 -11.10
N ARG A 64 -12.83 -3.12 -11.07
CA ARG A 64 -13.38 -1.77 -10.88
C ARG A 64 -12.85 -1.14 -9.59
N THR A 65 -12.78 -1.90 -8.52
CA THR A 65 -12.33 -1.39 -7.21
C THR A 65 -10.80 -1.26 -7.15
N ASN A 66 -10.07 -2.10 -7.90
CA ASN A 66 -8.61 -2.25 -7.77
C ASN A 66 -7.82 -1.86 -9.03
N TRP A 67 -8.42 -1.20 -10.02
CA TRP A 67 -7.79 -0.97 -11.32
C TRP A 67 -6.47 -0.18 -11.21
N LEU A 68 -6.44 0.85 -10.35
CA LEU A 68 -5.24 1.65 -10.10
C LEU A 68 -4.15 0.81 -9.40
N LEU A 69 -4.56 -0.07 -8.49
CA LEU A 69 -3.65 -1.02 -7.85
C LEU A 69 -3.07 -1.99 -8.88
N MET A 70 -3.87 -2.49 -9.83
CA MET A 70 -3.38 -3.38 -10.91
C MET A 70 -2.28 -2.69 -11.73
N LEU A 71 -2.45 -1.42 -12.09
CA LEU A 71 -1.45 -0.67 -12.85
C LEU A 71 -0.19 -0.40 -12.04
N THR A 72 -0.34 0.12 -10.82
CA THR A 72 0.80 0.51 -9.96
C THR A 72 1.55 -0.70 -9.39
N ALA A 73 0.86 -1.76 -9.00
CA ALA A 73 1.47 -3.03 -8.60
C ALA A 73 2.09 -3.73 -9.80
N GLY A 74 1.47 -3.65 -10.98
CA GLY A 74 2.03 -4.14 -12.23
C GLY A 74 3.39 -3.52 -12.51
N LYS A 75 3.49 -2.18 -12.55
CA LYS A 75 4.77 -1.45 -12.76
C LYS A 75 5.83 -1.83 -11.73
N ARG A 76 5.47 -1.92 -10.44
CA ARG A 76 6.40 -2.33 -9.38
C ARG A 76 6.91 -3.76 -9.59
N ALA A 77 5.98 -4.69 -9.85
CA ALA A 77 6.30 -6.10 -10.00
C ALA A 77 7.04 -6.42 -11.30
N THR A 78 6.85 -5.66 -12.38
CA THR A 78 7.46 -5.97 -13.69
C THR A 78 8.68 -5.12 -14.01
N VAL A 79 8.67 -3.83 -13.69
CA VAL A 79 9.75 -2.90 -14.05
C VAL A 79 10.70 -2.70 -12.89
N ASP A 80 10.18 -2.30 -11.73
CA ASP A 80 11.04 -1.94 -10.59
C ASP A 80 11.78 -3.16 -10.02
N SER A 81 11.11 -4.32 -9.94
CA SER A 81 11.75 -5.59 -9.59
C SER A 81 12.85 -5.98 -10.59
N ALA A 82 12.59 -5.89 -11.89
CA ALA A 82 13.55 -6.27 -12.93
C ALA A 82 14.84 -5.42 -12.84
N ILE A 83 14.69 -4.11 -12.63
CA ILE A 83 15.82 -3.19 -12.43
C ILE A 83 16.59 -3.56 -11.15
N ALA A 84 15.87 -3.88 -10.07
CA ALA A 84 16.49 -4.22 -8.79
C ALA A 84 17.23 -5.57 -8.80
N GLU A 85 16.72 -6.54 -9.57
CA GLU A 85 17.28 -7.90 -9.70
C GLU A 85 18.37 -7.98 -10.78
N GLY A 86 18.46 -6.98 -11.66
CA GLY A 86 19.45 -6.95 -12.75
C GLY A 86 19.07 -7.85 -13.91
N ASP A 87 17.78 -7.96 -14.19
CA ASP A 87 17.25 -8.84 -15.24
C ASP A 87 17.74 -8.42 -16.64
N PRO A 88 17.91 -9.39 -17.56
CA PRO A 88 18.38 -9.12 -18.91
C PRO A 88 17.41 -8.22 -19.68
N ASN A 89 17.96 -7.23 -20.39
CA ASN A 89 17.21 -6.35 -21.28
C ASN A 89 16.49 -7.15 -22.39
N LEU A 90 15.23 -6.80 -22.71
CA LEU A 90 14.43 -7.40 -23.78
C LEU A 90 15.10 -7.40 -25.17
N LEU A 91 16.06 -6.51 -25.42
CA LEU A 91 16.82 -6.49 -26.68
C LEU A 91 17.92 -7.56 -26.74
N SER A 92 18.27 -8.19 -25.61
CA SER A 92 19.32 -9.21 -25.57
C SER A 92 18.77 -10.62 -25.84
N LEU A 93 19.59 -11.47 -26.46
CA LEU A 93 19.25 -12.89 -26.62
C LEU A 93 19.03 -13.61 -25.29
N ASP A 94 19.72 -13.17 -24.22
CA ASP A 94 19.57 -13.75 -22.89
C ASP A 94 18.16 -13.58 -22.33
N ALA A 95 17.48 -12.46 -22.60
CA ALA A 95 16.10 -12.25 -22.17
C ALA A 95 15.11 -13.22 -22.86
N TRP A 96 15.37 -13.56 -24.12
CA TRP A 96 14.55 -14.49 -24.92
C TRP A 96 14.87 -15.96 -24.67
N LEU A 97 16.08 -16.26 -24.20
CA LEU A 97 16.51 -17.62 -23.82
C LEU A 97 16.37 -17.89 -22.31
N TYR A 98 16.02 -16.89 -21.51
CA TYR A 98 15.97 -16.98 -20.04
C TYR A 98 15.16 -18.20 -19.56
N TYR A 99 13.90 -18.30 -19.99
CA TYR A 99 13.02 -19.39 -19.56
C TYR A 99 13.44 -20.75 -20.13
N TRP A 100 14.03 -20.79 -21.32
CA TRP A 100 14.62 -22.01 -21.88
C TRP A 100 15.74 -22.54 -20.97
N LYS A 101 16.64 -21.66 -20.50
CA LYS A 101 17.71 -22.02 -19.55
C LYS A 101 17.16 -22.53 -18.21
N LEU A 102 15.93 -22.14 -17.84
CA LEU A 102 15.26 -22.58 -16.61
C LEU A 102 14.48 -23.90 -16.73
N LEU A 103 14.27 -24.46 -17.93
CA LEU A 103 13.50 -25.70 -18.10
C LEU A 103 13.99 -26.89 -17.24
N PRO A 104 15.30 -27.13 -17.06
CA PRO A 104 15.77 -28.19 -16.17
C PRO A 104 15.33 -28.00 -14.70
N TYR A 105 15.18 -26.75 -14.27
CA TYR A 105 14.70 -26.40 -12.92
C TYR A 105 13.19 -26.60 -12.77
N HIS A 106 12.42 -26.44 -13.87
CA HIS A 106 10.98 -26.65 -13.86
C HIS A 106 10.56 -28.12 -13.85
N VAL A 107 11.31 -28.98 -14.53
CA VAL A 107 10.87 -30.36 -14.83
C VAL A 107 11.76 -31.43 -14.22
N SER A 108 13.03 -31.12 -13.90
CA SER A 108 14.16 -32.07 -13.72
C SER A 108 14.80 -32.51 -15.03
N LEU A 109 16.13 -32.60 -15.02
CA LEU A 109 16.97 -32.93 -16.18
C LEU A 109 16.64 -34.30 -16.81
N PRO A 110 16.62 -35.44 -16.07
CA PRO A 110 16.23 -36.73 -16.65
C PRO A 110 14.79 -36.76 -17.16
N LEU A 111 13.86 -36.12 -16.44
CA LEU A 111 12.44 -36.06 -16.83
C LEU A 111 12.20 -35.17 -18.06
N LEU A 112 13.16 -34.33 -18.42
CA LEU A 112 13.17 -33.56 -19.66
C LEU A 112 13.86 -34.33 -20.79
N ILE A 113 15.08 -34.84 -20.56
CA ILE A 113 15.92 -35.46 -21.60
C ILE A 113 15.33 -36.77 -22.13
N ILE A 114 14.82 -37.66 -21.27
CA ILE A 114 14.31 -38.97 -21.71
C ILE A 114 13.12 -38.81 -22.68
N PRO A 115 12.06 -38.05 -22.34
CA PRO A 115 11.00 -37.72 -23.30
C PRO A 115 11.47 -37.04 -24.59
N ILE A 116 12.41 -36.09 -24.51
CA ILE A 116 12.96 -35.41 -25.69
C ILE A 116 13.68 -36.41 -26.59
N GLY A 117 14.43 -37.36 -26.03
CA GLY A 117 15.05 -38.45 -26.79
C GLY A 117 14.01 -39.27 -27.55
N GLY A 118 12.86 -39.54 -26.94
CA GLY A 118 11.73 -40.19 -27.60
C GLY A 118 11.13 -39.37 -28.75
N LEU A 119 10.99 -38.04 -28.57
CA LEU A 119 10.58 -37.14 -29.65
C LEU A 119 11.58 -37.13 -30.82
N ILE A 120 12.88 -37.05 -30.52
CA ILE A 120 13.94 -37.08 -31.54
C ILE A 120 13.88 -38.40 -32.31
N PHE A 121 13.76 -39.53 -31.61
CA PHE A 121 13.61 -40.85 -32.22
C PHE A 121 12.38 -40.90 -33.15
N TYR A 122 11.25 -40.35 -32.70
CA TYR A 122 10.05 -40.24 -33.52
C TYR A 122 10.28 -39.45 -34.81
N PHE A 123 10.87 -38.26 -34.73
CA PHE A 123 11.16 -37.44 -35.91
C PHE A 123 12.09 -38.17 -36.87
N ILE A 124 13.20 -38.75 -36.39
CA ILE A 124 14.14 -39.51 -37.23
C ILE A 124 13.42 -40.66 -37.97
N ARG A 125 12.55 -41.39 -37.27
CA ARG A 125 11.76 -42.48 -37.87
C ARG A 125 10.78 -41.96 -38.92
N SER A 126 10.07 -40.87 -38.61
CA SER A 126 9.09 -40.26 -39.50
C SER A 126 9.72 -39.76 -40.79
N PHE A 127 10.91 -39.15 -40.72
CA PHE A 127 11.68 -38.72 -41.89
C PHE A 127 12.13 -39.90 -42.75
N LYS A 128 12.58 -41.00 -42.13
CA LYS A 128 13.01 -42.21 -42.86
C LYS A 128 11.88 -42.98 -43.54
N LYS A 129 10.69 -43.01 -42.94
CA LYS A 129 9.54 -43.76 -43.46
C LYS A 129 8.65 -43.01 -44.45
N GLN A 130 8.89 -41.70 -44.66
CA GLN A 130 7.95 -40.82 -45.38
C GLN A 130 6.50 -41.00 -44.90
N ASP A 131 6.31 -41.30 -43.61
CA ASP A 131 4.97 -41.52 -43.06
C ASP A 131 4.17 -40.21 -43.19
N LYS A 132 3.10 -40.23 -44.00
CA LYS A 132 2.16 -39.11 -44.08
C LYS A 132 1.43 -39.01 -42.75
N PHE A 133 1.68 -37.94 -42.02
CA PHE A 133 0.95 -37.65 -40.78
C PHE A 133 -0.56 -37.56 -41.06
N SER A 134 -1.35 -38.24 -40.23
CA SER A 134 -2.81 -38.04 -40.23
C SER A 134 -3.13 -36.57 -39.95
N SER A 135 -4.13 -36.03 -40.67
CA SER A 135 -4.59 -34.64 -40.52
C SER A 135 -4.92 -34.29 -39.05
N ASN A 136 -5.54 -35.21 -38.31
CA ASN A 136 -5.91 -34.99 -36.90
C ASN A 136 -4.68 -34.82 -36.00
N TYR A 137 -3.61 -35.59 -36.26
CA TYR A 137 -2.38 -35.52 -35.47
C TYR A 137 -1.65 -34.18 -35.71
N LEU A 138 -1.59 -33.73 -36.96
CA LEU A 138 -1.04 -32.41 -37.31
C LEU A 138 -1.83 -31.28 -36.63
N HIS A 139 -3.16 -31.39 -36.53
CA HIS A 139 -3.98 -30.42 -35.84
C HIS A 139 -3.66 -30.34 -34.34
N SER A 140 -3.51 -31.48 -33.65
CA SER A 140 -3.15 -31.51 -32.23
C SER A 140 -1.76 -30.94 -31.97
N CYS A 141 -0.75 -31.31 -32.76
CA CYS A 141 0.60 -30.76 -32.63
C CYS A 141 0.63 -29.25 -32.90
N ARG A 142 -0.11 -28.78 -33.92
CA ARG A 142 -0.26 -27.34 -34.19
C ARG A 142 -0.88 -26.61 -33.00
N TRP A 143 -1.89 -27.21 -32.36
CA TRP A 143 -2.54 -26.61 -31.20
C TRP A 143 -1.60 -26.50 -29.99
N LEU A 144 -0.87 -27.57 -29.67
CA LEU A 144 0.14 -27.55 -28.61
C LEU A 144 1.25 -26.54 -28.89
N ALA A 145 1.69 -26.42 -30.15
CA ALA A 145 2.68 -25.45 -30.56
C ALA A 145 2.19 -24.00 -30.40
N ILE A 146 0.94 -23.71 -30.77
CA ILE A 146 0.31 -22.38 -30.58
C ILE A 146 0.33 -22.00 -29.09
N PHE A 147 -0.01 -22.94 -28.21
CA PHE A 147 0.04 -22.73 -26.76
C PHE A 147 1.46 -22.50 -26.25
N LEU A 148 2.37 -23.44 -26.52
CA LEU A 148 3.71 -23.42 -25.95
C LEU A 148 4.55 -22.27 -26.49
N ILE A 149 4.62 -22.11 -27.82
CA ILE A 149 5.42 -21.05 -28.46
C ILE A 149 4.77 -19.70 -28.19
N GLY A 150 3.44 -19.59 -28.35
CA GLY A 150 2.71 -18.35 -28.10
C GLY A 150 2.85 -17.88 -26.66
N GLY A 151 2.59 -18.75 -25.70
CA GLY A 151 2.73 -18.43 -24.28
C GLY A 151 4.18 -18.15 -23.88
N TYR A 152 5.15 -18.89 -24.41
CA TYR A 152 6.58 -18.61 -24.21
C TYR A 152 6.96 -17.21 -24.69
N LEU A 153 6.58 -16.83 -25.91
CA LEU A 153 6.88 -15.53 -26.48
C LEU A 153 6.25 -14.40 -25.67
N ILE A 154 4.96 -14.50 -25.31
CA ILE A 154 4.29 -13.46 -24.50
C ILE A 154 4.91 -13.36 -23.11
N CYS A 155 5.23 -14.48 -22.44
CA CYS A 155 5.91 -14.44 -21.15
C CYS A 155 7.33 -13.87 -21.26
N SER A 156 8.00 -14.08 -22.40
CA SER A 156 9.33 -13.52 -22.68
C SER A 156 9.34 -12.01 -22.88
N LEU A 157 8.19 -11.41 -23.23
CA LEU A 157 8.03 -9.95 -23.26
C LEU A 157 7.94 -9.33 -21.87
N ASN A 158 7.69 -10.11 -20.81
CA ASN A 158 7.74 -9.59 -19.45
C ASN A 158 9.19 -9.21 -19.11
N ILE A 159 9.39 -7.97 -18.65
CA ILE A 159 10.71 -7.43 -18.32
C ILE A 159 11.25 -8.12 -17.07
N ASN A 160 10.41 -8.33 -16.05
CA ASN A 160 10.76 -9.15 -14.89
C ASN A 160 10.87 -10.62 -15.31
N LYS A 161 12.05 -11.19 -15.07
CA LYS A 161 12.40 -12.57 -15.35
C LYS A 161 12.33 -13.40 -14.06
N ASP A 162 11.17 -13.97 -13.81
CA ASP A 162 10.93 -14.88 -12.70
C ASP A 162 10.34 -16.20 -13.20
N PHE A 163 10.85 -17.31 -12.67
CA PHE A 163 10.41 -18.67 -12.98
C PHE A 163 8.88 -18.84 -12.93
N ARG A 164 8.17 -18.09 -12.08
CA ARG A 164 6.73 -18.20 -11.84
C ARG A 164 5.85 -17.77 -13.01
N TYR A 165 6.38 -17.04 -13.99
CA TYR A 165 5.61 -16.54 -15.13
C TYR A 165 5.36 -17.62 -16.18
N THR A 166 6.27 -18.58 -16.34
CA THR A 166 6.14 -19.70 -17.30
C THR A 166 5.56 -20.98 -16.69
N LEU A 167 5.37 -21.05 -15.36
CA LEU A 167 4.74 -22.20 -14.70
C LEU A 167 3.43 -22.67 -15.36
N PRO A 168 2.51 -21.78 -15.83
CA PRO A 168 1.28 -22.22 -16.49
C PRO A 168 1.49 -22.96 -17.83
N LEU A 169 2.68 -22.89 -18.43
CA LEU A 169 3.04 -23.64 -19.65
C LEU A 169 3.35 -25.11 -19.35
N LEU A 170 3.70 -25.44 -18.10
CA LEU A 170 4.17 -26.77 -17.74
C LEU A 170 3.16 -27.89 -18.01
N PRO A 171 1.85 -27.75 -17.73
CA PRO A 171 0.88 -28.80 -18.07
C PRO A 171 0.85 -29.14 -19.56
N VAL A 172 0.94 -28.13 -20.44
CA VAL A 172 0.97 -28.34 -21.89
C VAL A 172 2.30 -28.97 -22.32
N LEU A 173 3.40 -28.55 -21.70
CA LEU A 173 4.71 -29.14 -21.92
C LEU A 173 4.72 -30.61 -21.49
N SER A 174 4.11 -30.93 -20.35
CA SER A 174 3.98 -32.30 -19.84
C SER A 174 3.23 -33.21 -20.79
N ILE A 175 2.20 -32.72 -21.50
CA ILE A 175 1.52 -33.50 -22.55
C ILE A 175 2.47 -33.82 -23.71
N LEU A 176 3.28 -32.85 -24.15
CA LEU A 176 4.27 -33.05 -25.20
C LEU A 176 5.38 -34.04 -24.76
N LEU A 177 5.86 -33.92 -23.52
CA LEU A 177 6.85 -34.83 -22.96
C LEU A 177 6.27 -36.24 -22.79
N ALA A 178 5.03 -36.37 -22.29
CA ALA A 178 4.35 -37.66 -22.21
C ALA A 178 4.20 -38.31 -23.58
N PHE A 179 3.87 -37.54 -24.62
CA PHE A 179 3.86 -38.02 -25.99
C PHE A 179 5.24 -38.54 -26.42
N GLY A 180 6.31 -37.77 -26.16
CA GLY A 180 7.69 -38.17 -26.43
C GLY A 180 8.10 -39.48 -25.77
N LEU A 181 7.79 -39.63 -24.49
CA LEU A 181 8.07 -40.83 -23.70
C LEU A 181 7.38 -42.08 -24.28
N MET A 182 6.26 -41.92 -24.98
CA MET A 182 5.53 -43.02 -25.63
C MET A 182 6.10 -43.43 -26.99
N GLN A 183 7.09 -42.71 -27.53
CA GLN A 183 7.62 -42.98 -28.88
C GLN A 183 8.74 -44.02 -28.94
N PHE A 184 9.25 -44.47 -27.79
CA PHE A 184 10.29 -45.50 -27.76
C PHE A 184 9.78 -46.86 -28.30
N PRO A 185 10.64 -47.66 -28.98
CA PRO A 185 10.26 -48.97 -29.50
C PRO A 185 9.72 -49.91 -28.42
N ILE A 186 8.74 -50.75 -28.75
CA ILE A 186 8.04 -51.63 -27.78
C ILE A 186 9.00 -52.43 -26.88
N LYS A 187 10.10 -52.96 -27.44
CA LYS A 187 11.09 -53.78 -26.73
C LYS A 187 11.76 -53.05 -25.56
N VAL A 188 12.14 -51.78 -25.74
CA VAL A 188 12.89 -50.99 -24.75
C VAL A 188 12.00 -49.95 -24.06
N GLY A 189 10.95 -49.49 -24.74
CA GLY A 189 10.05 -48.43 -24.27
C GLY A 189 9.26 -48.81 -23.02
N LYS A 190 8.97 -50.10 -22.78
CA LYS A 190 8.38 -50.54 -21.50
C LYS A 190 9.36 -50.30 -20.34
N GLN A 191 10.63 -50.67 -20.51
CA GLN A 191 11.66 -50.48 -19.48
C GLN A 191 11.94 -49.00 -19.23
N ILE A 192 12.08 -48.20 -20.29
CA ILE A 192 12.29 -46.75 -20.19
C ILE A 192 11.16 -46.07 -19.43
N ARG A 193 9.89 -46.42 -19.71
CA ARG A 193 8.73 -45.83 -19.02
C ARG A 193 8.72 -46.17 -17.53
N TRP A 194 8.89 -47.44 -17.16
CA TRP A 194 8.95 -47.84 -15.76
C TRP A 194 10.16 -47.24 -15.03
N PHE A 195 11.31 -47.17 -15.69
CA PHE A 195 12.48 -46.48 -15.17
C PHE A 195 12.21 -44.99 -14.93
N THR A 196 11.60 -44.30 -15.90
CA THR A 196 11.28 -42.86 -15.80
C THR A 196 10.28 -42.60 -14.67
N ILE A 197 9.25 -43.44 -14.52
CA ILE A 197 8.27 -43.35 -13.42
C ILE A 197 8.98 -43.59 -12.08
N GLY A 198 9.79 -44.65 -11.96
CA GLY A 198 10.53 -44.94 -10.74
C GLY A 198 11.49 -43.81 -10.37
N LEU A 199 12.22 -43.27 -11.35
CA LEU A 199 13.12 -42.13 -11.16
C LEU A 199 12.35 -40.86 -10.74
N ALA A 200 11.19 -40.59 -11.35
CA ALA A 200 10.34 -39.46 -10.97
C ALA A 200 9.87 -39.57 -9.51
N ILE A 201 9.43 -40.76 -9.09
CA ILE A 201 9.03 -41.02 -7.70
C ILE A 201 10.21 -40.84 -6.75
N ILE A 202 11.38 -41.41 -7.08
CA ILE A 202 12.59 -41.27 -6.25
C ILE A 202 13.00 -39.79 -6.13
N LEU A 203 13.04 -39.05 -7.23
CA LEU A 203 13.37 -37.62 -7.22
C LEU A 203 12.34 -36.80 -6.43
N MET A 204 11.05 -37.09 -6.58
CA MET A 204 9.99 -36.46 -5.78
C MET A 204 10.22 -36.70 -4.29
N LEU A 205 10.49 -37.95 -3.87
CA LEU A 205 10.78 -38.28 -2.47
C LEU A 205 12.04 -37.58 -1.95
N LEU A 206 13.12 -37.55 -2.73
CA LEU A 206 14.37 -36.87 -2.37
C LEU A 206 14.26 -35.34 -2.32
N ASN A 207 13.33 -34.76 -3.07
CA ASN A 207 13.07 -33.33 -3.09
C ASN A 207 12.17 -32.88 -1.93
N LEU A 208 11.22 -33.73 -1.52
CA LEU A 208 10.29 -33.46 -0.42
C LEU A 208 10.90 -33.80 0.95
N TRP A 209 11.72 -34.86 1.03
CA TRP A 209 12.33 -35.31 2.27
C TRP A 209 13.86 -35.38 2.18
N PRO A 210 14.56 -35.01 3.25
CA PRO A 210 16.02 -35.05 3.32
C PRO A 210 16.61 -36.47 3.49
N VAL A 211 16.15 -37.45 2.70
CA VAL A 211 16.54 -38.86 2.80
C VAL A 211 17.90 -39.10 2.15
N GLY A 212 18.75 -39.94 2.77
CA GLY A 212 20.02 -40.39 2.18
C GLY A 212 21.25 -39.50 2.42
N GLY A 213 21.16 -38.46 3.25
CA GLY A 213 22.33 -37.64 3.62
C GLY A 213 22.93 -36.84 2.46
N ILE A 214 24.18 -36.37 2.62
CA ILE A 214 24.81 -35.39 1.73
C ILE A 214 24.98 -35.92 0.29
N PHE A 215 25.31 -37.21 0.14
CA PHE A 215 25.55 -37.83 -1.16
C PHE A 215 24.31 -37.82 -2.06
N PHE A 216 23.18 -38.35 -1.57
CA PHE A 216 21.92 -38.37 -2.32
C PHE A 216 21.37 -36.96 -2.54
N ARG A 217 21.60 -36.02 -1.60
CA ARG A 217 21.25 -34.60 -1.82
C ARG A 217 22.01 -33.97 -2.98
N LYS A 218 23.32 -34.22 -3.10
CA LYS A 218 24.11 -33.71 -4.24
C LYS A 218 23.61 -34.27 -5.57
N ILE A 219 23.28 -35.56 -5.61
CA ILE A 219 22.71 -36.21 -6.80
C ILE A 219 21.34 -35.63 -7.14
N SER A 220 20.44 -35.50 -6.15
CA SER A 220 19.10 -34.91 -6.36
C SER A 220 19.20 -33.46 -6.83
N ALA A 221 20.11 -32.66 -6.26
CA ALA A 221 20.33 -31.29 -6.68
C ALA A 221 20.89 -31.17 -8.11
N TRP A 222 21.64 -32.16 -8.59
CA TRP A 222 22.13 -32.18 -9.97
C TRP A 222 21.04 -32.64 -10.95
N LEU A 223 20.27 -33.68 -10.60
CA LEU A 223 19.19 -34.21 -11.43
C LEU A 223 17.95 -33.30 -11.44
N SER A 224 17.66 -32.65 -10.31
CA SER A 224 16.49 -31.79 -10.10
C SER A 224 16.95 -30.46 -9.48
N PRO A 225 17.71 -29.64 -10.23
CA PRO A 225 18.25 -28.39 -9.71
C PRO A 225 17.12 -27.46 -9.28
N GLY A 226 17.23 -26.91 -8.07
CA GLY A 226 16.20 -26.05 -7.48
C GLY A 226 14.92 -26.78 -7.02
N GLY A 227 14.84 -28.11 -7.11
CA GLY A 227 13.66 -28.88 -6.71
C GLY A 227 13.56 -29.19 -5.21
N VAL A 228 14.58 -28.81 -4.43
CA VAL A 228 14.69 -29.16 -3.01
C VAL A 228 13.93 -28.16 -2.15
N TYR A 229 12.83 -28.61 -1.54
CA TYR A 229 12.00 -27.80 -0.64
C TYR A 229 11.68 -28.61 0.62
N TYR A 230 12.63 -28.66 1.54
CA TYR A 230 12.44 -29.38 2.80
C TYR A 230 11.60 -28.56 3.77
N ALA A 231 10.64 -29.23 4.41
CA ALA A 231 10.08 -28.71 5.65
C ALA A 231 11.21 -28.55 6.67
N HIS A 232 11.26 -27.39 7.34
CA HIS A 232 12.19 -27.20 8.45
C HIS A 232 11.76 -28.06 9.62
N LEU A 233 12.52 -29.12 9.91
CA LEU A 233 12.32 -30.02 11.05
C LEU A 233 13.25 -29.69 12.23
N GLY A 234 14.02 -28.58 12.12
CA GLY A 234 14.93 -28.15 13.17
C GLY A 234 14.22 -27.43 14.31
N LYS A 235 15.00 -26.84 15.22
CA LYS A 235 14.46 -25.98 16.28
C LYS A 235 13.61 -24.87 15.67
N GLU A 236 12.46 -24.61 16.28
CA GLU A 236 11.59 -23.51 15.89
C GLU A 236 12.31 -22.17 16.06
N TRP A 237 12.10 -21.30 15.09
CA TRP A 237 12.54 -19.92 15.15
C TRP A 237 11.68 -19.16 16.17
N PRO A 238 12.25 -18.20 16.93
CA PRO A 238 11.58 -17.61 18.09
C PRO A 238 10.45 -16.62 17.75
N HIS A 239 9.81 -16.70 16.58
CA HIS A 239 8.79 -15.75 16.14
C HIS A 239 7.64 -15.63 17.14
N GLN A 240 7.05 -16.76 17.55
CA GLN A 240 5.96 -16.76 18.54
C GLN A 240 6.42 -16.19 19.89
N LYS A 241 7.66 -16.46 20.29
CA LYS A 241 8.24 -15.97 21.55
C LYS A 241 8.44 -14.46 21.53
N VAL A 242 8.87 -13.90 20.40
CA VAL A 242 8.97 -12.45 20.19
C VAL A 242 7.60 -11.80 20.35
N ILE A 243 6.59 -12.32 19.65
CA ILE A 243 5.23 -11.77 19.72
C ILE A 243 4.65 -11.90 21.14
N ALA A 244 4.82 -13.06 21.78
CA ALA A 244 4.35 -13.28 23.14
C ALA A 244 5.02 -12.35 24.16
N GLU A 245 6.31 -12.04 24.00
CA GLU A 245 7.02 -11.08 24.87
C GLU A 245 6.46 -9.66 24.72
N ILE A 246 6.15 -9.23 23.49
CA ILE A 246 5.53 -7.93 23.23
C ILE A 246 4.13 -7.87 23.85
N VAL A 247 3.28 -8.88 23.60
CA VAL A 247 1.91 -8.94 24.16
C VAL A 247 1.91 -9.00 25.69
N LYS A 248 2.89 -9.69 26.27
CA LYS A 248 3.06 -9.73 27.73
C LYS A 248 3.45 -8.37 28.30
N THR A 249 4.30 -7.62 27.59
CA THR A 249 4.80 -6.31 28.04
C THR A 249 3.74 -5.22 27.86
N ASP A 250 3.03 -5.23 26.72
CA ASP A 250 2.02 -4.23 26.36
C ASP A 250 0.63 -4.87 26.16
N PRO A 251 0.00 -5.45 27.19
CA PRO A 251 -1.23 -6.24 27.03
C PRO A 251 -2.44 -5.44 26.54
N TYR A 252 -2.42 -4.11 26.72
CA TYR A 252 -3.54 -3.21 26.37
C TYR A 252 -3.31 -2.45 25.06
N LEU A 253 -2.15 -2.60 24.43
CA LEU A 253 -1.79 -1.87 23.22
C LEU A 253 -1.70 -2.80 22.02
N ARG A 254 -2.03 -2.23 20.86
CA ARG A 254 -1.64 -2.73 19.56
C ARG A 254 -0.26 -2.17 19.24
N SER A 255 0.71 -3.06 19.06
CA SER A 255 2.12 -2.68 18.90
C SER A 255 2.59 -2.93 17.46
N THR A 256 3.34 -1.97 16.92
CA THR A 256 4.06 -2.13 15.65
C THR A 256 5.52 -2.44 15.93
N LEU A 257 5.97 -3.61 15.47
CA LEU A 257 7.36 -4.06 15.58
C LEU A 257 8.13 -3.67 14.31
N GLY A 258 9.15 -2.82 14.47
CA GLY A 258 10.14 -2.53 13.45
C GLY A 258 11.07 -3.73 13.22
N VAL A 259 10.92 -4.39 12.07
CA VAL A 259 11.69 -5.57 11.69
C VAL A 259 12.82 -5.18 10.75
N LEU A 260 14.05 -5.22 11.28
CA LEU A 260 15.27 -5.01 10.50
C LEU A 260 15.77 -6.28 9.77
N PRO A 261 15.75 -7.49 10.35
CA PRO A 261 16.19 -8.66 9.61
C PRO A 261 15.27 -8.93 8.40
N SER A 262 15.89 -9.33 7.30
CA SER A 262 15.24 -9.68 6.03
C SER A 262 15.88 -10.94 5.46
N THR A 263 15.87 -12.02 6.24
CA THR A 263 16.30 -13.37 5.82
C THR A 263 15.08 -14.23 5.45
N PRO A 264 15.26 -15.38 4.78
CA PRO A 264 14.16 -16.32 4.52
C PRO A 264 13.45 -16.77 5.80
N GLU A 265 14.19 -16.94 6.89
CA GLU A 265 13.71 -17.46 8.16
C GLU A 265 13.17 -16.36 9.09
N ILE A 266 13.75 -15.15 9.08
CA ILE A 266 13.31 -14.02 9.90
C ILE A 266 13.18 -12.77 9.04
N ASN A 267 11.93 -12.33 8.86
CA ASN A 267 11.58 -11.10 8.16
C ASN A 267 10.23 -10.56 8.68
N GLN A 268 9.83 -9.40 8.17
CA GLN A 268 8.59 -8.72 8.55
C GLN A 268 7.33 -9.56 8.31
N HIS A 269 7.31 -10.42 7.28
CA HIS A 269 6.13 -11.22 6.95
C HIS A 269 5.92 -12.32 7.96
N ASN A 270 7.00 -13.00 8.37
CA ASN A 270 6.94 -14.07 9.36
C ASN A 270 6.45 -13.53 10.72
N LEU A 271 7.03 -12.43 11.19
CA LEU A 271 6.62 -11.79 12.45
C LEU A 271 5.21 -11.19 12.38
N ASN A 272 4.83 -10.61 11.23
CA ASN A 272 3.47 -10.14 11.03
C ASN A 272 2.44 -11.28 11.04
N TYR A 273 2.77 -12.44 10.46
CA TYR A 273 1.90 -13.61 10.50
C TYR A 273 1.62 -14.07 11.93
N TYR A 274 2.66 -14.23 12.75
CA TYR A 274 2.48 -14.64 14.15
C TYR A 274 1.82 -13.55 15.01
N GLY A 275 2.07 -12.28 14.71
CA GLY A 275 1.33 -11.17 15.32
C GLY A 275 -0.16 -11.17 14.97
N ALA A 276 -0.51 -11.54 13.73
CA ALA A 276 -1.90 -11.69 13.30
C ALA A 276 -2.61 -12.86 14.01
N LEU A 277 -1.90 -13.98 14.28
CA LEU A 277 -2.43 -15.09 15.08
C LEU A 277 -2.77 -14.68 16.51
N GLN A 278 -2.12 -13.64 17.05
CA GLN A 278 -2.48 -13.01 18.33
C GLN A 278 -3.57 -11.94 18.12
N ASN A 279 -4.63 -12.29 17.36
CA ASN A 279 -5.79 -11.44 17.10
C ASN A 279 -5.43 -10.02 16.62
N LEU A 280 -4.39 -9.91 15.78
CA LEU A 280 -3.91 -8.64 15.22
C LEU A 280 -3.46 -7.63 16.29
N GLN A 281 -2.93 -8.09 17.42
CA GLN A 281 -2.36 -7.23 18.46
C GLN A 281 -0.96 -6.71 18.08
N VAL A 282 -0.16 -7.49 17.35
CA VAL A 282 1.20 -7.10 16.94
C VAL A 282 1.34 -7.13 15.42
N TYR A 283 1.99 -6.12 14.86
CA TYR A 283 2.27 -6.02 13.43
C TYR A 283 3.78 -5.93 13.17
N GLY A 284 4.33 -6.89 12.43
CA GLY A 284 5.72 -6.81 11.95
C GLY A 284 5.84 -5.97 10.68
N ARG A 285 6.68 -4.94 10.66
CA ARG A 285 6.84 -4.02 9.53
C ARG A 285 8.30 -3.81 9.18
N GLN A 286 8.61 -3.76 7.88
CA GLN A 286 9.97 -3.51 7.44
C GLN A 286 10.26 -2.00 7.53
N VAL A 287 11.31 -1.66 8.26
CA VAL A 287 11.78 -0.28 8.45
C VAL A 287 13.27 -0.18 8.11
N GLY A 288 13.81 1.04 8.02
CA GLY A 288 15.18 1.26 7.59
C GLY A 288 15.39 0.95 6.11
N THR A 289 14.42 1.33 5.27
CA THR A 289 14.52 1.12 3.81
C THR A 289 15.16 2.31 3.09
N ASN A 290 15.13 3.50 3.71
CA ASN A 290 15.70 4.73 3.18
C ASN A 290 16.55 5.42 4.25
N LEU A 291 17.81 5.72 3.92
CA LEU A 291 18.76 6.33 4.86
C LEU A 291 18.30 7.70 5.36
N LYS A 292 17.59 8.48 4.52
CA LYS A 292 17.08 9.81 4.89
C LYS A 292 15.97 9.77 5.94
N GLN A 293 15.30 8.63 6.08
CA GLN A 293 14.13 8.45 6.96
C GLN A 293 14.48 7.74 8.28
N VAL A 294 15.75 7.36 8.47
CA VAL A 294 16.21 6.65 9.67
C VAL A 294 15.86 7.38 10.98
N PRO A 295 16.06 8.71 11.11
CA PRO A 295 15.67 9.41 12.34
C PRO A 295 14.17 9.31 12.66
N GLN A 296 13.34 9.37 11.62
CA GLN A 296 11.89 9.27 11.73
C GLN A 296 11.45 7.84 12.07
N ASP A 297 12.04 6.82 11.43
CA ASP A 297 11.78 5.40 11.71
C ASP A 297 12.01 5.10 13.20
N VAL A 298 13.16 5.53 13.74
CA VAL A 298 13.54 5.28 15.14
C VAL A 298 12.62 6.01 16.12
N ARG A 299 12.24 7.26 15.84
CA ARG A 299 11.37 8.04 16.74
C ARG A 299 9.90 7.62 16.73
N SER A 300 9.44 6.96 15.68
CA SER A 300 8.03 6.62 15.49
C SER A 300 7.62 5.27 16.09
N LEU A 301 8.57 4.43 16.51
CA LEU A 301 8.32 3.05 16.95
C LEU A 301 8.94 2.77 18.32
N SER A 302 8.20 2.03 19.15
CA SER A 302 8.68 1.60 20.48
C SER A 302 9.40 0.25 20.45
N TRP A 303 9.17 -0.57 19.43
CA TRP A 303 9.69 -1.94 19.36
C TRP A 303 10.52 -2.15 18.10
N PHE A 304 11.70 -2.74 18.28
CA PHE A 304 12.56 -3.17 17.18
C PHE A 304 13.12 -4.56 17.40
N VAL A 305 13.27 -5.31 16.31
CA VAL A 305 14.01 -6.57 16.33
C VAL A 305 15.21 -6.48 15.40
N THR A 306 16.38 -6.87 15.90
CA THR A 306 17.65 -6.92 15.18
C THR A 306 18.20 -8.34 15.21
N LYS A 307 19.05 -8.68 14.23
CA LYS A 307 19.75 -9.96 14.19
C LYS A 307 21.26 -9.71 14.14
N THR A 308 22.04 -10.43 14.94
CA THR A 308 23.49 -10.33 14.87
C THR A 308 24.04 -10.98 13.60
N ASN A 309 25.24 -10.57 13.19
CA ASN A 309 25.88 -10.99 11.93
C ASN A 309 25.07 -10.55 10.70
N ASP A 310 24.60 -11.49 9.87
CA ASP A 310 23.85 -11.17 8.66
C ASP A 310 22.37 -10.88 8.95
N GLN A 311 21.96 -9.63 8.72
CA GLN A 311 20.56 -9.19 8.75
C GLN A 311 19.83 -9.43 7.42
N GLY A 312 20.47 -10.01 6.42
CA GLY A 312 19.83 -10.44 5.18
C GLY A 312 20.41 -9.82 3.92
N SER A 313 19.83 -10.19 2.78
CA SER A 313 20.48 -10.07 1.47
C SER A 313 20.15 -8.81 0.68
N ILE A 314 19.20 -7.99 1.13
CA ILE A 314 18.73 -6.81 0.37
C ILE A 314 19.78 -5.70 0.40
N LYS A 315 20.70 -5.68 -0.59
CA LYS A 315 21.80 -4.72 -0.70
C LYS A 315 21.36 -3.26 -0.57
N ARG A 316 20.23 -2.88 -1.19
CA ARG A 316 19.75 -1.48 -1.23
C ARG A 316 19.38 -0.89 0.14
N ILE A 317 18.98 -1.71 1.11
CA ILE A 317 18.53 -1.23 2.43
C ILE A 317 19.58 -1.40 3.53
N LYS A 318 20.66 -2.15 3.29
CA LYS A 318 21.67 -2.51 4.31
C LYS A 318 22.22 -1.29 5.08
N LYS A 319 22.49 -0.18 4.38
CA LYS A 319 23.03 1.04 5.00
C LYS A 319 22.06 1.66 6.01
N ALA A 320 20.78 1.75 5.65
CA ALA A 320 19.75 2.32 6.51
C ALA A 320 19.44 1.40 7.70
N GLN A 321 19.39 0.09 7.48
CA GLN A 321 19.24 -0.90 8.56
C GLN A 321 20.41 -0.86 9.56
N ALA A 322 21.66 -0.80 9.07
CA ALA A 322 22.83 -0.69 9.92
C ALA A 322 22.82 0.62 10.74
N ALA A 323 22.37 1.73 10.14
CA ALA A 323 22.21 2.99 10.85
C ALA A 323 21.16 2.90 11.97
N ILE A 324 20.01 2.25 11.72
CA ILE A 324 19.00 2.03 12.76
C ILE A 324 19.55 1.16 13.89
N VAL A 325 20.23 0.04 13.59
CA VAL A 325 20.84 -0.82 14.63
C VAL A 325 21.79 0.00 15.49
N ASN A 326 22.67 0.78 14.88
CA ASN A 326 23.62 1.59 15.62
C ASN A 326 22.93 2.61 16.54
N ILE A 327 21.86 3.26 16.06
CA ILE A 327 21.09 4.20 16.89
C ILE A 327 20.40 3.46 18.05
N ILE A 328 19.75 2.32 17.80
CA ILE A 328 19.03 1.57 18.85
C ILE A 328 19.99 1.04 19.91
N GLU A 329 21.15 0.53 19.52
CA GLU A 329 22.13 -0.04 20.46
C GLU A 329 22.85 1.03 21.29
N GLN A 330 22.98 2.26 20.78
CA GLN A 330 23.65 3.37 21.47
C GLN A 330 22.68 4.29 22.22
N ASN A 331 21.40 4.31 21.85
CA ASN A 331 20.42 5.22 22.43
C ASN A 331 19.95 4.71 23.79
N PRO A 332 20.14 5.47 24.88
CA PRO A 332 19.78 5.05 26.24
C PRO A 332 18.27 4.81 26.42
N ASN A 333 17.44 5.37 25.54
CA ASN A 333 16.00 5.14 25.58
C ASN A 333 15.62 3.73 25.14
N PHE A 334 16.43 3.05 24.32
CA PHE A 334 16.19 1.67 23.93
C PHE A 334 16.97 0.71 24.81
N GLN A 335 16.26 -0.26 25.39
CA GLN A 335 16.88 -1.33 26.17
C GLN A 335 16.64 -2.68 25.50
N LEU A 336 17.62 -3.58 25.63
CA LEU A 336 17.47 -4.96 25.20
C LEU A 336 16.47 -5.66 26.12
N GLN A 337 15.23 -5.83 25.63
CA GLN A 337 14.17 -6.53 26.36
C GLN A 337 14.48 -8.02 26.49
N LYS A 338 14.90 -8.64 25.38
CA LYS A 338 15.18 -10.08 25.34
C LYS A 338 16.04 -10.45 24.15
N SER A 339 16.82 -11.51 24.30
CA SER A 339 17.62 -12.11 23.22
C SER A 339 17.36 -13.61 23.12
N TRP A 340 17.32 -14.13 21.89
CA TRP A 340 17.19 -15.56 21.61
C TRP A 340 18.32 -16.01 20.68
N GLN A 341 19.03 -17.05 21.09
CA GLN A 341 20.02 -17.71 20.22
C GLN A 341 19.32 -18.44 19.08
N LEU A 342 19.80 -18.22 17.86
CA LEU A 342 19.25 -18.76 16.62
C LEU A 342 20.00 -20.03 16.18
N PRO A 343 19.38 -20.87 15.32
CA PRO A 343 20.01 -22.10 14.82
C PRO A 343 21.33 -21.89 14.05
N ASP A 344 21.56 -20.68 13.52
CA ASP A 344 22.78 -20.28 12.81
C ASP A 344 23.86 -19.69 13.74
N ASN A 345 23.71 -19.84 15.06
CA ASN A 345 24.55 -19.26 16.12
C ASN A 345 24.57 -17.72 16.16
N SER A 346 23.69 -17.05 15.42
CA SER A 346 23.42 -15.62 15.63
C SER A 346 22.38 -15.43 16.75
N ASN A 347 22.15 -14.19 17.15
CA ASN A 347 21.14 -13.83 18.14
C ASN A 347 20.07 -12.95 17.51
N LEU A 348 18.83 -13.18 17.89
CA LEU A 348 17.72 -12.28 17.63
C LEU A 348 17.50 -11.42 18.88
N ASN A 349 17.64 -10.11 18.74
CA ASN A 349 17.56 -9.16 19.85
C ASN A 349 16.30 -8.32 19.70
N LEU A 350 15.44 -8.32 20.71
CA LEU A 350 14.27 -7.46 20.80
C LEU A 350 14.57 -6.28 21.71
N TYR A 351 14.40 -5.07 21.18
CA TYR A 351 14.60 -3.81 21.89
C TYR A 351 13.27 -3.13 22.15
N HIS A 352 13.17 -2.51 23.32
CA HIS A 352 11.99 -1.76 23.75
C HIS A 352 12.38 -0.35 24.20
N ASN A 353 11.65 0.64 23.71
CA ASN A 353 11.78 2.03 24.12
C ASN A 353 11.20 2.21 25.54
N GLN A 354 12.01 2.71 26.46
CA GLN A 354 11.61 3.00 27.84
C GLN A 354 10.77 4.28 27.94
N PHE A 355 10.90 5.20 26.99
CA PHE A 355 10.08 6.41 26.93
C PHE A 355 8.91 6.19 25.96
N LEU A 356 7.83 5.61 26.50
CA LEU A 356 6.66 5.25 25.70
C LEU A 356 5.77 6.45 25.36
N PRO A 357 5.30 6.53 24.10
CA PRO A 357 4.38 7.58 23.70
C PRO A 357 2.95 7.34 24.24
N VAL A 358 2.59 6.10 24.55
CA VAL A 358 1.34 5.73 25.22
C VAL A 358 1.64 4.70 26.31
N GLU A 359 1.15 4.93 27.52
CA GLU A 359 1.08 3.93 28.59
C GLU A 359 -0.36 3.73 29.02
N VAL A 360 -0.68 2.51 29.46
CA VAL A 360 -2.01 2.13 29.94
C VAL A 360 -1.87 1.42 31.28
N HIS A 361 -2.59 1.91 32.28
CA HIS A 361 -2.59 1.36 33.63
C HIS A 361 -4.04 1.05 34.06
N PRO A 362 -4.35 -0.16 34.56
CA PRO A 362 -5.70 -0.47 35.03
C PRO A 362 -6.02 0.25 36.34
N LEU A 363 -7.30 0.57 36.53
CA LEU A 363 -7.84 1.19 37.74
C LEU A 363 -8.76 0.24 38.50
N ASN A 364 -8.71 0.36 39.83
CA ASN A 364 -9.59 -0.38 40.74
C ASN A 364 -10.97 0.29 40.95
N LYS A 365 -11.18 1.50 40.41
CA LYS A 365 -12.43 2.25 40.54
C LYS A 365 -13.10 2.38 39.18
N PRO A 366 -14.43 2.13 39.10
CA PRO A 366 -15.17 2.33 37.87
C PRO A 366 -15.22 3.82 37.52
N GLN A 367 -15.12 4.11 36.23
CA GLN A 367 -15.21 5.47 35.72
C GLN A 367 -16.07 5.51 34.47
N GLU A 368 -17.28 6.06 34.61
CA GLU A 368 -18.29 6.01 33.54
C GLU A 368 -17.95 6.93 32.36
N LYS A 369 -17.44 8.14 32.63
CA LYS A 369 -17.09 9.13 31.61
C LYS A 369 -15.59 9.37 31.53
N VAL A 370 -15.13 9.70 30.32
CA VAL A 370 -13.74 10.11 30.11
C VAL A 370 -13.47 11.42 30.83
N LYS A 371 -12.34 11.45 31.55
CA LYS A 371 -11.84 12.63 32.23
C LYS A 371 -10.40 12.93 31.79
N LEU A 372 -10.07 14.21 31.72
CA LEU A 372 -8.70 14.69 31.66
C LEU A 372 -8.21 14.91 33.10
N ASP A 373 -7.31 14.07 33.58
CA ASP A 373 -6.81 14.16 34.96
C ASP A 373 -5.74 15.25 35.13
N TYR A 374 -4.78 15.31 34.21
CA TYR A 374 -3.81 16.39 34.16
C TYR A 374 -3.21 16.57 32.76
N VAL A 375 -2.61 17.75 32.57
CA VAL A 375 -1.77 18.07 31.41
C VAL A 375 -0.41 18.56 31.92
N ILE A 376 0.67 18.01 31.39
CA ILE A 376 2.03 18.52 31.60
C ILE A 376 2.44 19.24 30.31
N LEU A 377 2.60 20.55 30.41
CA LEU A 377 2.97 21.43 29.31
C LEU A 377 3.85 22.56 29.87
N SER A 378 4.86 22.98 29.11
CA SER A 378 5.66 24.15 29.47
C SER A 378 4.75 25.39 29.58
N PRO A 379 4.88 26.22 30.63
CA PRO A 379 4.08 27.44 30.77
C PRO A 379 4.23 28.41 29.61
N LYS A 380 5.40 28.41 28.96
CA LYS A 380 5.71 29.20 27.77
C LYS A 380 6.08 28.29 26.61
N ILE A 381 5.50 28.54 25.44
CA ILE A 381 5.79 27.76 24.22
C ILE A 381 6.06 28.68 23.04
N ARG A 382 6.98 28.24 22.17
CA ARG A 382 7.33 28.92 20.94
C ARG A 382 6.38 28.49 19.81
N PRO A 383 5.79 29.42 19.04
CA PRO A 383 4.97 29.10 17.88
C PRO A 383 5.79 28.50 16.73
N GLY A 384 5.16 27.67 15.89
CA GLY A 384 5.75 27.13 14.67
C GLY A 384 6.76 25.99 14.87
N VAL A 385 7.00 25.55 16.10
CA VAL A 385 7.89 24.43 16.42
C VAL A 385 7.15 23.35 17.22
N PRO A 386 7.45 22.06 17.01
CA PRO A 386 6.92 20.99 17.85
C PRO A 386 7.28 21.20 19.33
N ILE A 387 6.32 20.94 20.21
CA ILE A 387 6.49 21.06 21.66
C ILE A 387 6.07 19.77 22.38
N PRO A 388 6.76 19.37 23.46
CA PRO A 388 6.38 18.22 24.25
C PRO A 388 5.13 18.52 25.08
N ILE A 389 4.19 17.59 25.08
CA ILE A 389 3.02 17.64 25.95
C ILE A 389 2.66 16.24 26.46
N THR A 390 2.23 16.17 27.72
CA THR A 390 1.69 14.94 28.31
C THR A 390 0.24 15.13 28.70
N TYR A 391 -0.63 14.21 28.28
CA TYR A 391 -2.01 14.13 28.73
C TYR A 391 -2.20 12.87 29.56
N LYS A 392 -2.92 12.96 30.68
CA LYS A 392 -3.42 11.79 31.39
C LYS A 392 -4.94 11.74 31.33
N TRP A 393 -5.45 10.67 30.74
CA TRP A 393 -6.88 10.39 30.62
C TRP A 393 -7.27 9.25 31.54
N SER A 394 -8.53 9.25 31.98
CA SER A 394 -9.11 8.11 32.70
C SER A 394 -10.56 7.88 32.31
N GLY A 395 -11.02 6.63 32.34
CA GLY A 395 -12.36 6.24 31.90
C GLY A 395 -12.54 4.73 31.78
N SER A 396 -13.72 4.31 31.32
CA SER A 396 -13.99 2.91 30.96
C SER A 396 -13.28 2.53 29.66
N TRP A 397 -12.96 1.24 29.49
CA TRP A 397 -12.24 0.77 28.29
C TRP A 397 -12.99 1.11 27.00
N GLN A 398 -14.31 0.91 26.98
CA GLN A 398 -15.14 1.16 25.81
C GLN A 398 -15.14 2.65 25.41
N GLU A 399 -15.26 3.54 26.39
CA GLU A 399 -15.27 4.98 26.17
C GLU A 399 -13.90 5.51 25.73
N LEU A 400 -12.82 5.03 26.34
CA LEU A 400 -11.45 5.40 25.95
C LEU A 400 -11.13 4.91 24.54
N GLN A 401 -11.52 3.69 24.19
CA GLN A 401 -11.25 3.10 22.87
C GLN A 401 -12.05 3.77 21.74
N SER A 402 -13.31 4.09 21.98
CA SER A 402 -14.16 4.75 20.98
C SER A 402 -13.99 6.28 20.97
N GLY A 403 -13.38 6.83 22.01
CA GLY A 403 -13.19 8.25 22.22
C GLY A 403 -12.24 8.91 21.23
N LEU A 404 -12.68 10.07 20.75
CA LEU A 404 -11.85 11.12 20.18
C LEU A 404 -11.91 12.32 21.13
N VAL A 405 -10.78 12.99 21.29
CA VAL A 405 -10.70 14.26 22.04
C VAL A 405 -10.56 15.39 21.04
N LEU A 406 -11.43 16.39 21.20
CA LEU A 406 -11.43 17.63 20.44
C LEU A 406 -10.85 18.71 21.36
N LEU A 407 -9.56 19.00 21.16
CA LEU A 407 -8.80 19.90 22.04
C LEU A 407 -8.60 21.23 21.33
N THR A 408 -8.96 22.32 21.99
CA THR A 408 -8.77 23.68 21.47
C THR A 408 -8.07 24.53 22.50
N TYR A 409 -6.92 25.07 22.13
CA TYR A 409 -6.27 26.14 22.88
C TYR A 409 -6.77 27.46 22.33
N ARG A 410 -7.55 28.20 23.11
CA ARG A 410 -8.17 29.47 22.71
C ARG A 410 -7.51 30.63 23.43
N ARG A 411 -7.25 31.73 22.73
CA ARG A 411 -6.70 32.94 23.34
C ARG A 411 -7.67 33.48 24.41
N GLU A 412 -7.15 33.77 25.59
CA GLU A 412 -7.92 34.46 26.64
C GLU A 412 -8.28 35.88 26.18
N ASN A 413 -9.47 36.37 26.56
CA ASN A 413 -10.01 37.72 26.28
C ASN A 413 -10.55 38.00 24.87
N ILE A 414 -10.97 37.00 24.11
CA ILE A 414 -11.79 37.20 22.89
C ILE A 414 -13.24 36.84 23.19
N ALA A 415 -14.16 37.81 23.07
CA ALA A 415 -15.60 37.59 23.25
C ALA A 415 -16.12 36.54 22.26
N ILE A 416 -16.95 35.61 22.73
CA ILE A 416 -17.56 34.54 21.94
C ILE A 416 -18.54 35.18 20.94
N PRO A 417 -18.39 35.03 19.61
CA PRO A 417 -19.50 35.28 18.71
C PRO A 417 -20.57 34.19 18.93
N THR A 418 -21.76 34.60 19.33
CA THR A 418 -22.92 33.73 19.57
C THR A 418 -23.22 32.91 18.31
N VAL A 419 -22.97 31.61 18.35
CA VAL A 419 -23.32 30.71 17.23
C VAL A 419 -24.84 30.50 17.25
N THR A 420 -25.54 31.06 16.28
CA THR A 420 -26.94 30.73 15.99
C THR A 420 -26.99 29.25 15.60
N LYS A 421 -27.72 28.43 16.37
CA LYS A 421 -27.98 27.01 16.05
C LYS A 421 -28.64 26.93 14.67
N TYR A 422 -27.90 26.54 13.65
CA TYR A 422 -28.49 26.01 12.43
C TYR A 422 -28.86 24.55 12.67
N ILE A 423 -30.17 24.26 12.72
CA ILE A 423 -30.69 22.90 12.75
C ILE A 423 -30.40 22.29 11.37
N TYR A 424 -29.44 21.37 11.32
CA TYR A 424 -29.11 20.61 10.12
C TYR A 424 -30.10 19.46 9.94
N ASN A 425 -30.86 19.48 8.85
CA ASN A 425 -31.59 18.31 8.35
C ASN A 425 -30.69 17.57 7.35
N PRO A 426 -30.45 16.26 7.51
CA PRO A 426 -29.59 15.50 6.61
C PRO A 426 -30.21 15.44 5.19
N PRO A 427 -29.42 15.65 4.12
CA PRO A 427 -29.91 15.51 2.76
C PRO A 427 -30.16 14.03 2.44
N LYS A 428 -31.37 13.73 1.99
CA LYS A 428 -31.68 12.50 1.25
C LYS A 428 -31.02 12.59 -0.13
N SER A 429 -30.27 11.57 -0.54
CA SER A 429 -29.91 11.33 -1.93
C SER A 429 -31.04 10.57 -2.66
N PRO A 430 -31.12 10.56 -4.01
CA PRO A 430 -30.20 11.13 -5.00
C PRO A 430 -30.83 12.17 -5.98
N LEU A 431 -29.93 12.94 -6.59
CA LEU A 431 -30.14 13.98 -7.60
C LEU A 431 -30.83 13.46 -8.89
N GLN A 432 -31.90 14.15 -9.28
CA GLN A 432 -32.38 14.20 -10.67
C GLN A 432 -31.59 15.24 -11.46
N ARG A 433 -31.29 14.93 -12.74
CA ARG A 433 -30.56 15.79 -13.68
C ARG A 433 -31.36 17.05 -14.02
N GLY A 434 -30.80 18.22 -13.76
CA GLY A 434 -31.27 19.50 -14.28
C GLY A 434 -30.17 20.17 -15.10
N THR A 435 -30.47 20.46 -16.36
CA THR A 435 -29.62 21.13 -17.36
C THR A 435 -29.38 22.60 -17.02
N LEU A 436 -28.13 23.08 -17.11
CA LEU A 436 -27.78 24.50 -16.99
C LEU A 436 -27.25 25.05 -18.32
N ASN A 437 -27.99 26.04 -18.83
CA ASN A 437 -27.67 26.86 -19.99
C ASN A 437 -26.57 27.89 -19.64
N VAL A 438 -25.62 28.11 -20.56
CA VAL A 438 -24.51 29.08 -20.44
C VAL A 438 -24.68 30.18 -21.49
N PRO A 439 -24.60 31.48 -21.14
CA PRO A 439 -24.37 32.57 -22.08
C PRO A 439 -22.87 32.98 -22.16
N PRO A 440 -22.43 33.63 -23.25
CA PRO A 440 -21.04 33.58 -23.71
C PRO A 440 -20.11 34.71 -23.23
N LEU A 441 -18.83 34.36 -23.17
CA LEU A 441 -17.63 35.17 -22.87
C LEU A 441 -17.30 36.23 -23.95
N GLN A 442 -16.79 37.38 -23.50
CA GLN A 442 -15.99 38.29 -24.33
C GLN A 442 -14.52 38.32 -23.88
N ARG A 443 -13.63 38.19 -24.87
CA ARG A 443 -12.16 38.09 -24.80
C ARG A 443 -11.50 39.46 -24.66
N GLY A 444 -10.34 39.49 -23.99
CA GLY A 444 -9.34 40.55 -24.12
C GLY A 444 -7.94 40.07 -23.77
N TYR A 445 -7.16 39.66 -24.78
CA TYR A 445 -5.73 39.30 -24.67
C TYR A 445 -4.85 40.54 -24.71
N LYS A 446 -3.78 40.60 -23.90
CA LYS A 446 -2.51 41.28 -24.25
C LYS A 446 -1.30 40.56 -23.64
N THR A 447 -0.40 40.16 -24.55
CA THR A 447 0.95 39.60 -24.38
C THR A 447 2.00 40.70 -24.19
N VAL A 448 3.04 40.47 -23.35
CA VAL A 448 4.39 41.06 -23.51
C VAL A 448 5.47 40.07 -23.03
N SER A 449 6.59 40.08 -23.75
CA SER A 449 7.68 39.11 -23.81
C SER A 449 8.99 39.52 -23.12
N HIS A 450 9.75 38.50 -22.66
CA HIS A 450 11.22 38.32 -22.63
C HIS A 450 12.16 39.30 -21.88
N ARG A 451 12.97 38.74 -20.95
CA ARG A 451 14.45 38.57 -21.11
C ARG A 451 15.08 37.73 -20.00
N LEU A 452 15.98 36.82 -20.41
CA LEU A 452 16.90 36.00 -19.60
C LEU A 452 18.25 36.71 -19.42
N LYS A 453 18.91 36.55 -18.26
CA LYS A 453 20.37 36.27 -18.13
C LYS A 453 20.82 36.04 -16.67
N ASN A 454 21.39 34.85 -16.43
CA ASN A 454 22.53 34.40 -15.59
C ASN A 454 22.85 35.19 -14.29
N CYS A 455 23.02 34.60 -13.10
CA CYS A 455 24.08 33.65 -12.70
C CYS A 455 24.09 33.48 -11.15
N CYS A 456 24.67 32.36 -10.71
CA CYS A 456 25.24 32.06 -9.38
C CYS A 456 24.33 31.68 -8.20
N ILE A 457 24.64 30.48 -7.69
CA ILE A 457 24.06 29.71 -6.60
C ILE A 457 24.51 30.29 -5.26
N ASN A 458 23.55 30.62 -4.40
CA ASN A 458 23.65 30.58 -2.94
C ASN A 458 22.23 30.59 -2.34
N GLN A 459 21.87 29.54 -1.59
CA GLN A 459 20.66 29.52 -0.74
C GLN A 459 20.88 30.51 0.43
N PRO A 460 19.87 31.31 0.84
CA PRO A 460 18.58 30.81 1.31
C PRO A 460 17.37 31.60 0.74
N GLN A 461 16.55 30.96 -0.10
CA GLN A 461 15.26 31.51 -0.56
C GLN A 461 14.14 30.49 -0.36
N PHE A 462 13.93 30.05 0.88
CA PHE A 462 12.81 29.17 1.25
C PHE A 462 11.72 29.88 2.08
N GLN A 463 11.61 31.21 1.96
CA GLN A 463 10.64 32.00 2.74
C GLN A 463 9.88 33.07 1.95
N GLN A 464 9.94 33.09 0.62
CA GLN A 464 9.46 34.26 -0.14
C GLN A 464 8.72 33.96 -1.45
N LEU A 465 7.82 32.97 -1.45
CA LEU A 465 6.89 32.75 -2.58
C LEU A 465 5.46 32.33 -2.16
N VAL A 466 5.01 32.75 -0.98
CA VAL A 466 3.58 32.64 -0.57
C VAL A 466 3.05 33.94 0.08
N SER A 467 3.78 35.05 0.00
CA SER A 467 3.43 36.25 0.78
C SER A 467 2.58 37.31 0.07
N ASP A 468 2.15 37.11 -1.18
CA ASP A 468 1.42 38.15 -1.89
C ASP A 468 -0.04 37.72 -2.14
N ASN A 469 -0.93 38.25 -1.29
CA ASN A 469 -2.41 38.20 -1.32
C ASN A 469 -3.15 37.23 -0.39
N ILE A 470 -2.70 37.08 0.86
CA ILE A 470 -3.63 36.87 1.97
C ILE A 470 -3.27 37.87 3.05
N SER A 471 -4.17 38.79 3.38
CA SER A 471 -4.12 39.50 4.65
C SER A 471 -4.18 38.43 5.75
N GLU A 472 -3.03 38.01 6.28
CA GLU A 472 -2.94 36.94 7.27
C GLU A 472 -3.66 37.38 8.54
N LYS A 473 -4.92 36.96 8.66
CA LYS A 473 -5.70 37.13 9.88
C LYS A 473 -4.98 36.37 10.99
N SER A 474 -4.53 37.08 12.01
CA SER A 474 -3.81 36.50 13.15
C SER A 474 -4.61 35.35 13.76
N ILE A 475 -4.01 34.16 13.85
CA ILE A 475 -4.70 32.99 14.42
C ILE A 475 -4.84 33.18 15.93
N THR A 476 -6.03 32.93 16.46
CA THR A 476 -6.36 33.13 17.89
C THR A 476 -6.76 31.83 18.61
N SER A 477 -6.62 30.70 17.93
CA SER A 477 -6.80 29.37 18.52
C SER A 477 -6.10 28.29 17.71
N PHE A 478 -5.71 27.19 18.33
CA PHE A 478 -5.19 26.02 17.63
C PHE A 478 -5.75 24.73 18.23
N ILE A 479 -5.69 23.64 17.45
CA ILE A 479 -6.30 22.36 17.80
C ILE A 479 -5.27 21.24 17.96
N HIS A 480 -5.63 20.24 18.74
CA HIS A 480 -4.84 19.02 18.93
C HIS A 480 -5.76 17.78 19.00
N ASP A 481 -6.63 17.65 18.00
CA ASP A 481 -7.67 16.62 17.94
C ASP A 481 -7.10 15.25 17.54
N ARG A 482 -7.51 14.18 18.24
CA ARG A 482 -7.06 12.79 18.00
C ARG A 482 -7.85 11.77 18.81
N ALA A 483 -7.58 10.48 18.60
CA ALA A 483 -7.98 9.41 19.51
C ALA A 483 -7.23 9.43 20.83
N ILE A 484 -7.89 8.97 21.89
CA ILE A 484 -7.23 8.64 23.16
C ILE A 484 -6.35 7.39 22.95
N GLY A 485 -5.14 7.41 23.51
CA GLY A 485 -4.09 6.44 23.23
C GLY A 485 -3.62 6.48 21.78
N MET A 486 -3.85 7.58 21.05
CA MET A 486 -3.54 7.73 19.61
C MET A 486 -4.12 6.63 18.70
N GLY A 487 -5.14 5.89 19.16
CA GLY A 487 -5.74 4.77 18.42
C GLY A 487 -4.99 3.44 18.55
N SER A 488 -4.00 3.35 19.43
CA SER A 488 -3.26 2.11 19.69
C SER A 488 -3.93 1.20 20.72
N LEU A 489 -5.01 1.62 21.39
CA LEU A 489 -5.72 0.80 22.37
C LEU A 489 -6.28 -0.48 21.75
N TYR A 490 -5.90 -1.62 22.30
CA TYR A 490 -6.21 -2.92 21.72
C TYR A 490 -7.67 -3.34 21.95
N PRO A 491 -8.46 -3.69 20.91
CA PRO A 491 -9.86 -4.07 21.09
C PRO A 491 -10.10 -5.32 21.94
N GLY A 492 -9.16 -6.25 21.99
CA GLY A 492 -9.35 -7.53 22.69
C GLY A 492 -8.82 -7.50 24.11
N LEU A 493 -9.65 -7.19 25.11
CA LEU A 493 -9.24 -7.43 26.50
C LEU A 493 -9.18 -8.95 26.75
N SER A 494 -8.02 -9.41 27.24
CA SER A 494 -7.87 -10.78 27.73
C SER A 494 -8.92 -11.09 28.79
N PRO A 495 -9.44 -12.33 28.91
CA PRO A 495 -10.39 -12.70 29.97
C PRO A 495 -9.92 -12.32 31.38
N ALA A 496 -8.60 -12.36 31.64
CA ALA A 496 -8.00 -11.96 32.91
C ALA A 496 -8.14 -10.45 33.21
N ASN A 497 -8.28 -9.62 32.18
CA ASN A 497 -8.37 -8.17 32.29
C ASN A 497 -9.82 -7.67 32.22
N LYS A 498 -10.80 -8.56 32.03
CA LYS A 498 -12.23 -8.19 31.99
C LYS A 498 -12.79 -7.81 33.36
N SER A 499 -12.10 -8.13 34.46
CA SER A 499 -12.45 -7.71 35.82
C SER A 499 -12.03 -6.27 36.12
N GLU A 500 -11.26 -5.63 35.24
CA GLU A 500 -10.83 -4.25 35.39
C GLU A 500 -12.00 -3.29 35.09
N VAL A 501 -12.21 -2.32 35.99
CA VAL A 501 -13.40 -1.47 35.99
C VAL A 501 -13.14 -0.06 35.42
N GLY A 502 -11.87 0.30 35.21
CA GLY A 502 -11.44 1.57 34.63
C GLY A 502 -9.97 1.51 34.21
N PHE A 503 -9.51 2.53 33.48
CA PHE A 503 -8.13 2.62 32.98
C PHE A 503 -7.63 4.05 33.01
N GLU A 504 -6.32 4.20 33.17
CA GLU A 504 -5.59 5.45 32.94
C GLU A 504 -4.73 5.31 31.69
N ILE A 505 -4.69 6.36 30.88
CA ILE A 505 -3.89 6.44 29.66
C ILE A 505 -3.01 7.67 29.74
N ILE A 506 -1.70 7.47 29.66
CA ILE A 506 -0.71 8.55 29.62
C ILE A 506 -0.21 8.67 28.18
N GLU A 507 -0.38 9.84 27.58
CA GLU A 507 0.08 10.14 26.23
C GLU A 507 1.24 11.13 26.29
N ARG A 508 2.41 10.80 25.74
CA ARG A 508 3.58 11.68 25.63
C ARG A 508 3.86 11.96 24.16
N ILE A 509 3.43 13.12 23.68
CA ILE A 509 3.32 13.40 22.25
C ILE A 509 3.84 14.78 21.89
N GLY A 510 4.17 14.99 20.63
CA GLY A 510 4.44 16.30 20.07
C GLY A 510 3.14 17.03 19.70
N MET A 511 3.03 18.30 20.08
CA MET A 511 1.99 19.22 19.64
C MET A 511 2.60 20.33 18.77
N LEU A 512 1.88 20.86 17.79
CA LEU A 512 2.38 21.92 16.91
C LEU A 512 1.47 23.17 16.95
N PRO A 513 1.84 24.23 17.70
CA PRO A 513 1.21 25.53 17.57
C PRO A 513 1.53 26.14 16.18
N PRO A 514 0.55 26.75 15.47
CA PRO A 514 0.79 27.42 14.20
C PRO A 514 1.87 28.49 14.29
N ALA A 515 2.61 28.73 13.20
CA ALA A 515 3.69 29.73 13.20
C ALA A 515 3.18 31.18 13.30
N ASN A 516 2.00 31.46 12.75
CA ASN A 516 1.34 32.78 12.69
C ASN A 516 0.30 32.98 13.81
N ILE A 517 0.36 32.18 14.88
CA ILE A 517 -0.51 32.34 16.05
C ILE A 517 -0.13 33.58 16.86
N SER A 518 -1.15 34.31 17.33
CA SER A 518 -0.95 35.55 18.08
C SER A 518 -0.33 35.29 19.45
N SER A 519 0.67 36.07 19.86
CA SER A 519 1.23 35.99 21.21
C SER A 519 0.18 36.29 22.30
N GLY A 520 0.36 35.69 23.48
CA GLY A 520 -0.51 35.90 24.65
C GLY A 520 -0.91 34.60 25.34
N ASN A 521 -1.84 34.70 26.29
CA ASN A 521 -2.30 33.56 27.09
C ASN A 521 -3.43 32.80 26.39
N TYR A 522 -3.35 31.47 26.45
CA TYR A 522 -4.33 30.55 25.88
C TYR A 522 -4.81 29.58 26.96
N ILE A 523 -6.10 29.26 26.91
CA ILE A 523 -6.75 28.29 27.78
C ILE A 523 -7.17 27.06 26.97
N LEU A 524 -6.97 25.88 27.56
CA LEU A 524 -7.42 24.62 26.96
C LEU A 524 -8.92 24.40 27.17
N GLU A 525 -9.61 24.02 26.11
CA GLU A 525 -10.96 23.48 26.09
C GLU A 525 -10.91 22.05 25.54
N ALA A 526 -11.68 21.13 26.13
CA ALA A 526 -11.73 19.73 25.72
C ALA A 526 -13.18 19.26 25.54
N THR A 527 -13.45 18.57 24.44
CA THR A 527 -14.72 17.91 24.16
C THR A 527 -14.47 16.46 23.79
N TYR A 528 -15.23 15.55 24.38
CA TYR A 528 -15.27 14.15 24.00
C TYR A 528 -16.17 13.97 22.77
N LEU A 529 -15.75 13.12 21.84
CA LEU A 529 -16.53 12.67 20.69
C LEU A 529 -16.44 11.15 20.57
N ASN A 530 -17.55 10.44 20.73
CA ASN A 530 -17.62 9.01 20.47
C ASN A 530 -17.63 8.77 18.96
N ARG A 531 -16.58 8.16 18.40
CA ARG A 531 -16.48 7.97 16.94
C ARG A 531 -17.48 6.97 16.35
N LYS A 532 -18.11 6.14 17.19
CA LYS A 532 -19.09 5.12 16.78
C LYS A 532 -20.51 5.65 16.82
N THR A 533 -20.89 6.33 17.91
CA THR A 533 -22.26 6.81 18.13
C THR A 533 -22.46 8.27 17.70
N GLY A 534 -21.40 9.07 17.62
CA GLY A 534 -21.47 10.51 17.39
C GLY A 534 -21.83 11.32 18.64
N GLU A 535 -21.98 10.69 19.80
CA GLU A 535 -22.23 11.38 21.06
C GLU A 535 -21.07 12.31 21.43
N THR A 536 -21.39 13.50 21.93
CA THR A 536 -20.42 14.48 22.39
C THR A 536 -20.76 15.04 23.77
N TYR A 537 -19.73 15.32 24.57
CA TYR A 537 -19.88 16.05 25.83
C TYR A 537 -18.61 16.85 26.16
N PRO A 538 -18.73 18.02 26.81
CA PRO A 538 -17.55 18.75 27.27
C PRO A 538 -16.84 17.98 28.38
N ILE A 539 -15.50 17.98 28.36
CA ILE A 539 -14.67 17.42 29.43
C ILE A 539 -14.25 18.58 30.34
N PRO A 540 -14.70 18.63 31.61
CA PRO A 540 -14.29 19.68 32.54
C PRO A 540 -12.79 19.64 32.81
N ILE A 541 -12.15 20.80 32.81
CA ILE A 541 -10.70 20.94 33.06
C ILE A 541 -10.52 21.74 34.35
N GLN A 542 -10.07 21.04 35.41
CA GLN A 542 -9.89 21.62 36.73
C GLN A 542 -8.56 21.14 37.36
N PRO A 543 -7.62 22.05 37.69
CA PRO A 543 -7.65 23.49 37.40
C PRO A 543 -7.51 23.80 35.90
N PRO A 544 -7.88 25.00 35.42
CA PRO A 544 -7.72 25.36 34.02
C PRO A 544 -6.26 25.29 33.56
N VAL A 545 -6.02 24.64 32.42
CA VAL A 545 -4.69 24.54 31.80
C VAL A 545 -4.45 25.79 30.95
N ARG A 546 -3.39 26.52 31.26
CA ARG A 546 -2.98 27.75 30.56
C ARG A 546 -1.60 27.61 29.95
N VAL A 547 -1.39 28.30 28.83
CA VAL A 547 -0.09 28.40 28.17
C VAL A 547 0.09 29.78 27.55
N GLU A 548 1.28 30.34 27.70
CA GLU A 548 1.70 31.59 27.06
C GLU A 548 2.38 31.25 25.73
N ILE A 549 1.86 31.81 24.64
CA ILE A 549 2.54 31.84 23.34
C ILE A 549 3.52 33.01 23.36
N ASP A 550 4.81 32.68 23.34
CA ASP A 550 5.91 33.65 23.32
C ASP A 550 6.93 33.25 22.24
N PRO A 551 7.14 34.08 21.18
CA PRO A 551 8.16 33.85 20.16
C PRO A 551 9.59 33.68 20.70
N GLN A 552 9.87 34.19 21.90
CA GLN A 552 11.17 34.11 22.55
C GLN A 552 11.29 32.92 23.52
N ALA A 553 10.22 32.13 23.73
CA ALA A 553 10.25 30.96 24.60
C ALA A 553 11.31 29.95 24.16
N GLU A 554 11.89 29.21 25.11
CA GLU A 554 12.88 28.18 24.85
C GLU A 554 12.31 27.03 23.99
N ILE A 555 13.11 26.48 23.07
CA ILE A 555 12.72 25.30 22.28
C ILE A 555 13.07 24.05 23.09
N LEU A 556 12.04 23.34 23.54
CA LEU A 556 12.20 22.05 24.21
C LEU A 556 12.18 20.90 23.20
N PRO A 557 12.95 19.82 23.43
CA PRO A 557 12.87 18.62 22.61
C PRO A 557 11.46 18.01 22.70
N ALA A 558 10.82 17.79 21.56
CA ALA A 558 9.49 17.21 21.48
C ALA A 558 9.52 15.79 20.89
N PRO A 559 8.63 14.89 21.34
CA PRO A 559 8.34 13.64 20.63
C PRO A 559 7.81 13.91 19.22
N GLU A 560 7.69 12.85 18.43
CA GLU A 560 7.03 12.92 17.12
C GLU A 560 5.59 13.45 17.26
N LEU A 561 5.14 14.24 16.29
CA LEU A 561 3.78 14.75 16.25
C LEU A 561 2.78 13.60 16.11
N ASP A 562 1.58 13.74 16.68
CA ASP A 562 0.52 12.78 16.43
C ASP A 562 0.14 12.75 14.93
N LEU A 563 -0.31 11.59 14.46
CA LEU A 563 -0.56 11.37 13.03
C LEU A 563 -1.74 12.19 12.49
N VAL A 564 -2.68 12.63 13.33
CA VAL A 564 -3.79 13.49 12.90
C VAL A 564 -3.27 14.90 12.66
N THR A 565 -2.37 15.41 13.50
CA THR A 565 -1.66 16.68 13.25
C THR A 565 -0.79 16.60 12.00
N GLN A 566 -0.02 15.53 11.81
CA GLN A 566 0.77 15.34 10.58
C GLN A 566 -0.12 15.31 9.33
N LEU A 567 -1.26 14.60 9.36
CA LEU A 567 -2.21 14.56 8.24
C LEU A 567 -2.76 15.94 7.91
N ARG A 568 -3.10 16.78 8.90
CA ARG A 568 -3.51 18.17 8.66
C ARG A 568 -2.41 18.97 7.95
N MET A 569 -1.16 18.82 8.38
CA MET A 569 0.00 19.47 7.75
C MET A 569 0.19 19.01 6.29
N TRP A 570 0.01 17.72 6.01
CA TRP A 570 0.07 17.19 4.64
C TRP A 570 -1.10 17.71 3.78
N GLY A 571 -2.30 17.82 4.35
CA GLY A 571 -3.45 18.43 3.69
C GLY A 571 -3.15 19.85 3.22
N GLN A 572 -2.48 20.66 4.05
CA GLN A 572 -2.03 22.01 3.70
C GLN A 572 -0.94 22.05 2.61
N LYS A 573 -0.35 20.90 2.21
CA LYS A 573 0.56 20.83 1.06
C LYS A 573 -0.17 20.60 -0.26
N LEU A 574 -1.40 20.09 -0.25
CA LEU A 574 -2.17 19.85 -1.48
C LEU A 574 -2.34 21.11 -2.35
N PRO A 575 -2.61 22.32 -1.81
CA PRO A 575 -2.71 23.53 -2.64
C PRO A 575 -1.46 23.84 -3.46
N LEU A 576 -0.28 23.34 -3.05
CA LEU A 576 1.01 23.57 -3.70
C LEU A 576 1.23 22.68 -4.95
N GLY A 577 0.23 21.87 -5.31
CA GLY A 577 0.27 21.02 -6.50
C GLY A 577 1.29 19.90 -6.41
N ILE A 578 1.98 19.64 -7.52
CA ILE A 578 2.90 18.49 -7.65
C ILE A 578 4.03 18.54 -6.61
N LYS A 579 4.62 19.72 -6.36
CA LYS A 579 5.67 19.89 -5.34
C LYS A 579 5.17 19.52 -3.94
N GLY A 580 3.93 19.88 -3.61
CA GLY A 580 3.32 19.51 -2.34
C GLY A 580 2.99 18.03 -2.27
N LEU A 581 2.50 17.46 -3.38
CA LEU A 581 2.10 16.06 -3.47
C LEU A 581 3.26 15.08 -3.29
N GLU A 582 4.46 15.43 -3.77
CA GLU A 582 5.69 14.66 -3.52
C GLU A 582 5.93 14.47 -2.02
N THR A 583 5.84 15.55 -1.23
CA THR A 583 5.96 15.49 0.23
C THR A 583 4.85 14.63 0.84
N VAL A 584 3.60 14.77 0.39
CA VAL A 584 2.48 13.97 0.90
C VAL A 584 2.73 12.48 0.67
N PHE A 585 3.19 12.08 -0.52
CA PHE A 585 3.45 10.67 -0.83
C PHE A 585 4.63 10.09 -0.03
N GLU A 586 5.71 10.86 0.13
CA GLU A 586 6.85 10.44 0.95
C GLU A 586 6.44 10.20 2.41
N GLU A 587 5.69 11.14 2.99
CA GLU A 587 5.29 11.06 4.39
C GLU A 587 4.21 10.00 4.65
N VAL A 588 3.18 9.90 3.79
CA VAL A 588 2.15 8.86 3.90
C VAL A 588 2.76 7.46 3.71
N GLY A 589 3.67 7.31 2.74
CA GLY A 589 4.34 6.04 2.48
C GLY A 589 5.15 5.55 3.69
N ARG A 590 5.77 6.49 4.42
CA ARG A 590 6.49 6.25 5.67
C ARG A 590 5.53 5.91 6.81
N VAL A 591 4.54 6.77 7.09
CA VAL A 591 3.62 6.62 8.24
C VAL A 591 2.75 5.37 8.16
N ASN A 592 2.34 4.96 6.97
CA ASN A 592 1.57 3.72 6.79
C ASN A 592 2.37 2.45 7.17
N GLN A 593 3.70 2.53 7.33
CA GLN A 593 4.49 1.45 7.93
C GLN A 593 4.39 1.43 9.45
N TYR A 594 4.19 2.58 10.11
CA TYR A 594 4.12 2.67 11.57
C TYR A 594 2.71 2.46 12.12
N ASP A 595 1.70 2.98 11.42
CA ASP A 595 0.30 2.69 11.68
C ASP A 595 -0.28 1.74 10.60
N PRO A 596 -0.17 0.42 10.80
CA PRO A 596 -0.60 -0.58 9.83
C PRO A 596 -2.13 -0.64 9.64
N VAL A 597 -2.90 -0.15 10.61
CA VAL A 597 -4.38 -0.12 10.52
C VAL A 597 -4.89 1.22 9.99
N GLN A 598 -4.01 2.22 9.89
CA GLN A 598 -4.28 3.57 9.39
C GLN A 598 -5.46 4.23 10.12
N ASP A 599 -5.60 3.99 11.43
CA ASP A 599 -6.70 4.54 12.23
C ASP A 599 -6.65 6.07 12.25
N TYR A 600 -5.45 6.66 12.14
CA TYR A 600 -5.27 8.12 12.06
C TYR A 600 -6.11 8.77 10.95
N THR A 601 -6.36 8.08 9.83
CA THR A 601 -7.19 8.59 8.74
C THR A 601 -8.66 8.73 9.14
N LYS A 602 -9.18 7.76 9.90
CA LYS A 602 -10.54 7.78 10.46
C LYS A 602 -10.66 8.80 11.58
N GLN A 603 -9.64 8.90 12.43
CA GLN A 603 -9.58 9.94 13.47
C GLN A 603 -9.68 11.32 12.82
N ALA A 604 -8.84 11.60 11.82
CA ALA A 604 -8.82 12.86 11.09
C ALA A 604 -10.17 13.13 10.41
N GLU A 605 -10.75 12.16 9.71
CA GLU A 605 -12.05 12.35 9.06
C GLU A 605 -13.13 12.78 10.07
N LYS A 606 -13.24 12.06 11.20
CA LYS A 606 -14.28 12.34 12.21
C LYS A 606 -14.07 13.68 12.91
N THR A 607 -12.84 13.98 13.32
CA THR A 607 -12.55 15.25 14.02
C THR A 607 -12.69 16.44 13.09
N LEU A 608 -12.15 16.36 11.87
CA LEU A 608 -12.24 17.44 10.87
C LEU A 608 -13.69 17.65 10.40
N ALA A 609 -14.45 16.58 10.17
CA ALA A 609 -15.87 16.70 9.82
C ALA A 609 -16.67 17.39 10.93
N TYR A 610 -16.38 17.10 12.21
CA TYR A 610 -16.99 17.80 13.34
C TYR A 610 -16.62 19.28 13.36
N ARG A 611 -15.34 19.62 13.19
CA ARG A 611 -14.87 21.02 13.16
C ARG A 611 -15.47 21.82 12.01
N LEU A 612 -15.61 21.21 10.84
CA LEU A 612 -16.24 21.83 9.66
C LEU A 612 -17.76 22.06 9.80
N GLN A 613 -18.43 21.49 10.82
CA GLN A 613 -19.80 21.90 11.16
C GLN A 613 -19.82 23.27 11.83
N GLN A 614 -18.75 23.62 12.55
CA GLN A 614 -18.62 24.86 13.31
C GLN A 614 -18.00 25.98 12.45
N ASP A 615 -17.04 25.62 11.62
CA ASP A 615 -16.38 26.52 10.65
C ASP A 615 -16.41 25.91 9.24
N PRO A 616 -17.56 26.01 8.53
CA PRO A 616 -17.73 25.33 7.25
C PRO A 616 -16.78 25.79 6.15
N ASN A 617 -16.23 27.00 6.24
CA ASN A 617 -15.41 27.61 5.19
C ASN A 617 -13.91 27.50 5.49
N ASN A 618 -13.52 26.68 6.47
CA ASN A 618 -12.13 26.46 6.78
C ASN A 618 -11.43 25.60 5.72
N LEU A 619 -10.74 26.28 4.79
CA LEU A 619 -10.09 25.62 3.66
C LEU A 619 -9.00 24.62 4.08
N GLU A 620 -8.22 24.93 5.13
CA GLU A 620 -7.17 24.04 5.63
C GLU A 620 -7.74 22.71 6.14
N LEU A 621 -8.81 22.77 6.96
CA LEU A 621 -9.48 21.58 7.48
C LEU A 621 -10.14 20.79 6.35
N LEU A 622 -10.64 21.47 5.32
CA LEU A 622 -11.29 20.84 4.19
C LEU A 622 -10.30 20.09 3.28
N TYR A 623 -9.09 20.62 3.07
CA TYR A 623 -8.00 19.88 2.43
C TYR A 623 -7.55 18.67 3.27
N GLY A 624 -7.45 18.83 4.60
CA GLY A 624 -7.19 17.72 5.52
C GLY A 624 -8.25 16.61 5.43
N LEU A 625 -9.54 16.98 5.40
CA LEU A 625 -10.65 16.03 5.27
C LEU A 625 -10.61 15.33 3.91
N SER A 626 -10.32 16.07 2.84
CA SER A 626 -10.16 15.51 1.49
C SER A 626 -9.05 14.46 1.46
N LEU A 627 -7.88 14.77 2.04
CA LEU A 627 -6.76 13.83 2.14
C LEU A 627 -7.14 12.58 2.95
N ALA A 628 -7.76 12.76 4.12
CA ALA A 628 -8.20 11.64 4.97
C ALA A 628 -9.13 10.67 4.20
N ARG A 629 -10.07 11.19 3.42
CA ARG A 629 -11.01 10.37 2.63
C ARG A 629 -10.35 9.70 1.42
N VAL A 630 -9.42 10.39 0.75
CA VAL A 630 -8.61 9.80 -0.32
C VAL A 630 -7.79 8.62 0.20
N LEU A 631 -7.13 8.77 1.36
CA LEU A 631 -6.34 7.70 1.97
C LEU A 631 -7.20 6.50 2.40
N GLN A 632 -8.44 6.75 2.82
CA GLN A 632 -9.42 5.71 3.12
C GLN A 632 -10.06 5.06 1.88
N GLN A 633 -9.74 5.54 0.67
CA GLN A 633 -10.38 5.13 -0.58
C GLN A 633 -11.90 5.41 -0.61
N ASP A 634 -12.36 6.37 0.19
CA ASP A 634 -13.74 6.87 0.17
C ASP A 634 -13.90 7.88 -0.97
N ALA A 635 -14.12 7.37 -2.19
CA ALA A 635 -14.21 8.18 -3.39
C ALA A 635 -15.38 9.19 -3.33
N ASP A 636 -16.55 8.77 -2.85
CA ASP A 636 -17.74 9.62 -2.80
C ASP A 636 -17.58 10.75 -1.78
N GLY A 637 -17.07 10.44 -0.58
CA GLY A 637 -16.77 11.45 0.41
C GLY A 637 -15.62 12.37 0.00
N ALA A 638 -14.59 11.86 -0.70
CA ALA A 638 -13.51 12.68 -1.23
C ALA A 638 -14.00 13.64 -2.33
N ILE A 639 -14.88 13.19 -3.24
CA ILE A 639 -15.54 14.05 -4.24
C ILE A 639 -16.33 15.16 -3.56
N ALA A 640 -17.11 14.84 -2.52
CA ALA A 640 -17.90 15.83 -1.79
C ALA A 640 -17.01 16.87 -1.10
N ALA A 641 -15.90 16.45 -0.48
CA ALA A 641 -14.96 17.37 0.16
C ALA A 641 -14.23 18.25 -0.87
N LEU A 642 -13.71 17.64 -1.95
CA LEU A 642 -12.97 18.36 -3.01
C LEU A 642 -13.86 19.30 -3.83
N THR A 643 -15.15 19.01 -3.97
CA THR A 643 -16.10 19.93 -4.60
C THR A 643 -16.21 21.21 -3.77
N ARG A 644 -16.33 21.09 -2.45
CA ARG A 644 -16.28 22.27 -1.55
C ARG A 644 -14.91 22.96 -1.60
N VAL A 645 -13.81 22.23 -1.77
CA VAL A 645 -12.48 22.83 -1.98
C VAL A 645 -12.50 23.69 -3.24
N THR A 646 -13.04 23.21 -4.36
CA THR A 646 -13.10 23.99 -5.61
C THR A 646 -13.99 25.24 -5.52
N GLU A 647 -14.97 25.24 -4.61
CA GLU A 647 -15.81 26.43 -4.33
C GLU A 647 -15.04 27.50 -3.55
N LEU A 648 -14.21 27.09 -2.58
CA LEU A 648 -13.46 27.99 -1.69
C LEU A 648 -12.07 28.38 -2.23
N ASP A 649 -11.45 27.53 -3.05
CA ASP A 649 -10.13 27.69 -3.66
C ASP A 649 -10.24 27.68 -5.19
N SER A 650 -11.17 28.49 -5.72
CA SER A 650 -11.58 28.43 -7.12
C SER A 650 -10.52 28.89 -8.12
N GLN A 651 -9.44 29.52 -7.66
CA GLN A 651 -8.32 30.00 -8.48
C GLN A 651 -7.15 29.01 -8.52
N ASN A 652 -7.24 27.90 -7.79
CA ASN A 652 -6.20 26.89 -7.77
C ASN A 652 -6.49 25.78 -8.79
N PRO A 653 -5.67 25.63 -9.86
CA PRO A 653 -5.88 24.58 -10.86
C PRO A 653 -5.78 23.17 -10.24
N PHE A 654 -5.01 22.99 -9.17
CA PHE A 654 -4.83 21.68 -8.53
C PHE A 654 -6.05 21.21 -7.76
N ALA A 655 -6.87 22.11 -7.20
CA ALA A 655 -8.13 21.74 -6.55
C ALA A 655 -9.04 20.96 -7.52
N TYR A 656 -9.19 21.47 -8.74
CA TYR A 656 -9.93 20.81 -9.81
C TYR A 656 -9.24 19.56 -10.34
N ALA A 657 -7.90 19.55 -10.42
CA ALA A 657 -7.14 18.37 -10.83
C ALA A 657 -7.30 17.20 -9.85
N TYR A 658 -7.30 17.46 -8.54
CA TYR A 658 -7.57 16.43 -7.53
C TYR A 658 -9.00 15.91 -7.61
N LEU A 659 -9.99 16.80 -7.75
CA LEU A 659 -11.38 16.40 -7.96
C LEU A 659 -11.52 15.51 -9.20
N ALA A 660 -10.88 15.90 -10.31
CA ALA A 660 -10.85 15.12 -11.53
C ALA A 660 -10.17 13.76 -11.35
N PHE A 661 -9.04 13.70 -10.64
CA PHE A 661 -8.35 12.46 -10.33
C PHE A 661 -9.26 11.49 -9.56
N VAL A 662 -10.00 11.96 -8.55
CA VAL A 662 -10.93 11.12 -7.80
C VAL A 662 -12.12 10.69 -8.68
N TYR A 663 -12.61 11.55 -9.58
CA TYR A 663 -13.61 11.15 -10.58
C TYR A 663 -13.09 10.04 -11.51
N LEU A 664 -11.83 10.11 -11.98
CA LEU A 664 -11.21 9.04 -12.77
C LEU A 664 -11.06 7.76 -11.95
N TYR A 665 -10.62 7.87 -10.69
CA TYR A 665 -10.57 6.75 -9.76
C TYR A 665 -11.92 6.04 -9.62
N ASN A 666 -13.02 6.82 -9.52
CA ASN A 666 -14.39 6.31 -9.44
C ASN A 666 -15.03 5.97 -10.81
N LEU A 667 -14.24 5.85 -11.88
CA LEU A 667 -14.69 5.56 -13.24
C LEU A 667 -15.75 6.53 -13.80
N ASN A 668 -15.66 7.81 -13.45
CA ASN A 668 -16.50 8.89 -13.98
C ASN A 668 -15.69 9.88 -14.82
N PRO A 669 -15.20 9.47 -16.01
CA PRO A 669 -14.30 10.30 -16.81
C PRO A 669 -14.98 11.53 -17.43
N GLY A 670 -16.31 11.53 -17.57
CA GLY A 670 -17.07 12.70 -18.03
C GLY A 670 -17.07 13.83 -16.99
N ALA A 671 -17.32 13.52 -15.71
CA ALA A 671 -17.21 14.50 -14.63
C ALA A 671 -15.76 14.97 -14.45
N ALA A 672 -14.79 14.05 -14.61
CA ALA A 672 -13.37 14.42 -14.59
C ALA A 672 -13.02 15.43 -15.68
N GLU A 673 -13.52 15.24 -16.92
CA GLU A 673 -13.30 16.19 -18.02
C GLU A 673 -13.87 17.58 -17.71
N ILE A 674 -15.05 17.65 -17.09
CA ILE A 674 -15.66 18.93 -16.68
C ILE A 674 -14.74 19.67 -15.67
N ALA A 675 -14.27 18.97 -14.64
CA ALA A 675 -13.35 19.57 -13.67
C ALA A 675 -12.00 19.96 -14.31
N LEU A 676 -11.45 19.12 -15.18
CA LEU A 676 -10.19 19.41 -15.89
C LEU A 676 -10.29 20.58 -16.84
N LYS A 677 -11.47 20.88 -17.37
CA LYS A 677 -11.69 22.09 -18.16
C LYS A 677 -11.38 23.34 -17.31
N SER A 678 -11.92 23.43 -16.10
CA SER A 678 -11.60 24.54 -15.18
C SER A 678 -10.11 24.57 -14.83
N ALA A 679 -9.52 23.40 -14.58
CA ALA A 679 -8.09 23.29 -14.27
C ALA A 679 -7.19 23.81 -15.42
N LEU A 680 -7.51 23.46 -16.67
CA LEU A 680 -6.77 23.87 -17.88
C LEU A 680 -7.01 25.34 -18.27
N GLU A 681 -8.16 25.91 -17.90
CA GLU A 681 -8.41 27.36 -18.07
C GLU A 681 -7.51 28.17 -17.13
N LEU A 682 -7.24 27.67 -15.92
CA LEU A 682 -6.36 28.30 -14.93
C LEU A 682 -4.87 28.06 -15.23
N ASP A 683 -4.48 26.83 -15.54
CA ASP A 683 -3.12 26.49 -15.96
C ASP A 683 -3.11 25.52 -17.16
N PRO A 684 -3.06 26.05 -18.39
CA PRO A 684 -3.06 25.23 -19.59
C PRO A 684 -1.72 24.52 -19.81
N THR A 685 -0.66 24.86 -19.07
CA THR A 685 0.71 24.37 -19.32
C THR A 685 1.12 23.22 -18.43
N GLN A 686 0.44 23.00 -17.30
CA GLN A 686 0.74 21.91 -16.35
C GLN A 686 0.64 20.53 -17.03
N PRO A 687 1.76 19.78 -17.15
CA PRO A 687 1.78 18.48 -17.83
C PRO A 687 0.83 17.45 -17.22
N GLU A 688 0.72 17.42 -15.90
CA GLU A 688 -0.08 16.44 -15.16
C GLU A 688 -1.58 16.67 -15.39
N ILE A 689 -2.03 17.93 -15.48
CA ILE A 689 -3.43 18.25 -15.80
C ILE A 689 -3.75 17.83 -17.23
N ARG A 690 -2.84 18.07 -18.18
CA ARG A 690 -2.98 17.57 -19.57
C ARG A 690 -3.02 16.05 -19.61
N ALA A 691 -2.16 15.38 -18.85
CA ALA A 691 -2.11 13.93 -18.76
C ALA A 691 -3.43 13.36 -18.20
N LEU A 692 -3.96 13.94 -17.12
CA LEU A 692 -5.28 13.56 -16.58
C LEU A 692 -6.40 13.75 -17.62
N ASN A 693 -6.34 14.81 -18.43
CA ASN A 693 -7.32 15.03 -19.51
C ASN A 693 -7.16 14.01 -20.64
N GLY A 694 -5.93 13.60 -20.95
CA GLY A 694 -5.64 12.47 -21.84
C GLY A 694 -6.21 11.16 -21.32
N VAL A 695 -6.05 10.87 -20.02
CA VAL A 695 -6.62 9.69 -19.35
C VAL A 695 -8.16 9.74 -19.38
N ALA A 696 -8.76 10.89 -19.07
CA ALA A 696 -10.21 11.08 -19.15
C ALA A 696 -10.75 10.80 -20.56
N ALA A 697 -10.08 11.34 -21.59
CA ALA A 697 -10.44 11.09 -22.99
C ALA A 697 -10.29 9.60 -23.35
N LEU A 698 -9.22 8.93 -22.89
CA LEU A 698 -8.98 7.52 -23.14
C LEU A 698 -10.07 6.63 -22.50
N MET A 699 -10.44 6.92 -21.25
CA MET A 699 -11.50 6.21 -20.53
C MET A 699 -12.88 6.39 -21.16
N GLN A 700 -13.10 7.50 -21.88
CA GLN A 700 -14.30 7.73 -22.70
C GLN A 700 -14.20 7.09 -24.10
N GLY A 701 -13.12 6.38 -24.43
CA GLY A 701 -12.89 5.76 -25.73
C GLY A 701 -12.40 6.73 -26.83
N ASN A 702 -12.09 7.98 -26.50
CA ASN A 702 -11.60 8.97 -27.45
C ASN A 702 -10.08 8.91 -27.61
N VAL A 703 -9.61 7.89 -28.34
CA VAL A 703 -8.17 7.58 -28.52
C VAL A 703 -7.40 8.71 -29.20
N PHE A 704 -7.99 9.40 -30.19
CA PHE A 704 -7.33 10.51 -30.87
C PHE A 704 -7.12 11.71 -29.96
N LYS A 705 -8.14 12.06 -29.16
CA LYS A 705 -8.02 13.14 -28.17
C LYS A 705 -7.02 12.78 -27.08
N ALA A 706 -7.06 11.54 -26.60
CA ALA A 706 -6.08 11.03 -25.64
C ALA A 706 -4.65 11.14 -26.18
N TRP A 707 -4.40 10.67 -27.41
CA TRP A 707 -3.09 10.74 -28.04
C TRP A 707 -2.59 12.18 -28.18
N ARG A 708 -3.46 13.12 -28.54
CA ARG A 708 -3.09 14.54 -28.65
C ARG A 708 -2.66 15.16 -27.33
N TYR A 709 -3.23 14.72 -26.20
CA TYR A 709 -2.85 15.23 -24.87
C TYR A 709 -1.65 14.51 -24.25
N LEU A 710 -1.39 13.27 -24.66
CA LEU A 710 -0.34 12.41 -24.08
C LEU A 710 0.97 12.39 -24.88
N LYS A 711 0.98 12.95 -26.09
CA LYS A 711 2.19 13.20 -26.89
C LYS A 711 2.79 14.54 -26.50
#